data_AF-A0A443S913-F1
#
_entry.id   AF-A0A443S913-F1
#
_cell.length_a   1.000
_cell.length_b   1.000
_cell.length_c   1.000
_cell.angle_alpha   90.00
_cell.angle_beta   90.00
_cell.angle_gamma   90.00
#
_symmetry.space_group_name_H-M   'P 1'
#
loop_
_entity.id
_entity.type
_entity.pdbx_description
1 polymer ?
#
loop_
_entity_poly.entity_id
_entity_poly.type
_entity_poly.pdbx_seq_one_letter_code
_entity_poly.pdbx_strand_id
1 'polypeptide(L)'
;MIDLTEVNMKQMYEKSEWGWNKDEKEAEFRHKKACFVFVTDTENGQTIGFTHFRFVFDDEGYFPVIYCYELQIQEQYYRQGIGRHLMDVLYAIGSQFKMKKVVLTTFKHNKRGMDFYMKGLGFKIDRWSPSKFKSDVSYEILSLSIKRKAHNGFTGYNCQTNYNECRLENCQNNSTCIDAIAEAQCVCLPGFSGKHCEIEINECLSNPCVHGKCIDKIDRYECKCDYGYSGVNCEIDETVCNETMANITTRCLNGGVCIEEAGFNFSCLCQNGYTGKYCENIIDNCKPNPCLNAGLCRSHIGDYNCICAFGWTGKRCEVRLRLCSENTCLNKGLCLTTANENEFKNRICYCVPGFYGHTCERRYNECIPSNKCLNGGNCVSGVDNYTCSCKESFRGVYCEVDCRTSSSEICIDAATITTIIAPSQTFIQSSFDTYSCSNDFCFATTPHETTPIVSMTQIPTFTATPSPVVSDFIPSSTVVFGNETDSKPKIPDKVYAPKFNGVTSYLTIVKDIYDSTDELLVKFSFKTEKSDSYLLYSDNQFSSGDFFVLYLQANTLKLALSCHRKMILVESHSQIADGNVHSVYIRLSLSADRKTCKVELKVNESKTLVDSGSFKAPITGLCFKHLHFGREPNRIVYSPFNGCLFDIFINGKQEFITQQISQQDLTECIEIGNICEREPCKNSGACIELINEWFCSCVVGFKGHFCEEASCELNPCRNEGFCVLQNSTSLRCICQRGYFGEVCEFALNVSHPAFGSRGDNVSYLSYSMSHFTSGEHLELRLRLITENIKQKSAIIAFMGQDNQYTPELSDDYLSISLHKGYLVYRINLGFGTKILTTALKANNTIETVYFGHHRQFVWLVTKDDVQYASRVPRKYRALNVSPDLYIGGHKNISQHLALTNHRSFKGCVFNVEARFDPRTQFERLDYVIDSRNVDECRELRLCKRSLQLCT
;
A
#
# COMPACT_ATOMS: atom_id res chain seq x y z
N MET A 1 48.41 -50.98 47.64
CA MET A 1 47.75 -49.77 47.10
C MET A 1 47.56 -48.72 48.18
N ILE A 2 46.83 -49.04 49.26
CA ILE A 2 46.59 -48.08 50.35
C ILE A 2 47.89 -47.59 50.99
N ASP A 3 48.83 -48.50 51.29
CA ASP A 3 50.09 -48.11 51.93
C ASP A 3 50.95 -47.22 51.02
N LEU A 4 51.00 -47.51 49.71
CA LEU A 4 51.72 -46.65 48.75
C LEU A 4 51.06 -45.27 48.60
N THR A 5 49.73 -45.22 48.63
CA THR A 5 48.98 -43.95 48.60
C THR A 5 49.20 -43.17 49.89
N GLU A 6 49.22 -43.85 51.03
CA GLU A 6 49.51 -43.24 52.34
C GLU A 6 50.91 -42.62 52.34
N VAL A 7 51.93 -43.35 51.89
CA VAL A 7 53.30 -42.84 51.79
C VAL A 7 53.38 -41.60 50.87
N ASN A 8 52.75 -41.63 49.71
CA ASN A 8 52.88 -40.57 48.72
C ASN A 8 51.99 -39.35 48.98
N MET A 9 50.81 -39.54 49.60
CA MET A 9 49.76 -38.52 49.63
C MET A 9 49.29 -38.09 51.02
N LYS A 10 49.59 -38.84 52.10
CA LYS A 10 49.09 -38.52 53.46
C LYS A 10 49.40 -37.09 53.87
N GLN A 11 50.66 -36.66 53.71
CA GLN A 11 51.07 -35.30 54.04
C GLN A 11 50.36 -34.22 53.20
N MET A 12 49.94 -34.54 51.97
CA MET A 12 49.20 -33.60 51.11
C MET A 12 47.75 -33.49 51.57
N TYR A 13 47.13 -34.63 51.89
CA TYR A 13 45.78 -34.69 52.44
C TYR A 13 45.67 -34.00 53.82
N GLU A 14 46.65 -34.19 54.71
CA GLU A 14 46.72 -33.52 56.01
C GLU A 14 46.84 -31.99 55.89
N LYS A 15 47.35 -31.47 54.76
CA LYS A 15 47.43 -30.03 54.46
C LYS A 15 46.20 -29.50 53.73
N SER A 16 45.22 -30.35 53.43
CA SER A 16 43.97 -29.99 52.77
C SER A 16 42.81 -29.91 53.76
N GLU A 17 41.69 -29.33 53.33
CA GLU A 17 40.43 -29.27 54.06
C GLU A 17 39.82 -30.65 54.39
N TRP A 18 40.28 -31.73 53.73
CA TRP A 18 39.71 -33.08 53.90
C TRP A 18 40.41 -33.94 54.96
N GLY A 19 41.69 -33.68 55.25
CA GLY A 19 42.51 -34.56 56.09
C GLY A 19 42.77 -35.94 55.47
N TRP A 20 43.58 -36.78 56.14
CA TRP A 20 43.82 -38.17 55.74
C TRP A 20 42.93 -39.12 56.53
N ASN A 21 42.08 -39.88 55.83
CA ASN A 21 41.27 -40.96 56.39
C ASN A 21 41.52 -42.26 55.62
N LYS A 22 42.15 -43.24 56.29
CA LYS A 22 42.52 -44.53 55.68
C LYS A 22 41.28 -45.35 55.29
N ASP A 23 40.26 -45.37 56.13
CA ASP A 23 39.05 -46.17 55.90
C ASP A 23 38.22 -45.65 54.72
N GLU A 24 38.08 -44.32 54.62
CA GLU A 24 37.42 -43.70 53.46
C GLU A 24 38.18 -43.96 52.17
N LYS A 25 39.52 -43.93 52.22
CA LYS A 25 40.33 -44.21 51.04
C LYS A 25 40.27 -45.68 50.62
N GLU A 26 40.23 -46.60 51.58
CA GLU A 26 39.96 -48.01 51.29
C GLU A 26 38.56 -48.23 50.71
N ALA A 27 37.54 -47.54 51.22
CA ALA A 27 36.19 -47.59 50.66
C ALA A 27 36.16 -47.05 49.22
N GLU A 28 36.93 -46.01 48.91
CA GLU A 28 37.09 -45.48 47.55
C GLU A 28 37.68 -46.53 46.61
N PHE A 29 38.71 -47.26 47.03
CA PHE A 29 39.31 -48.34 46.23
C PHE A 29 38.38 -49.55 46.08
N ARG A 30 37.53 -49.84 47.05
CA ARG A 30 36.57 -50.97 47.00
C ARG A 30 35.26 -50.65 46.27
N HIS A 31 35.11 -49.42 45.79
CA HIS A 31 33.88 -49.02 45.10
C HIS A 31 33.63 -49.87 43.84
N LYS A 32 32.38 -50.26 43.60
CA LYS A 32 31.98 -51.18 42.50
C LYS A 32 32.36 -50.73 41.08
N LYS A 33 32.63 -49.43 40.89
CA LYS A 33 33.04 -48.84 39.60
C LYS A 33 34.54 -48.53 39.53
N ALA A 34 35.32 -48.91 40.55
CA ALA A 34 36.75 -48.70 40.60
C ALA A 34 37.45 -49.58 39.55
N CYS A 35 38.27 -48.97 38.71
CA CYS A 35 39.13 -49.64 37.74
C CYS A 35 40.57 -49.36 38.08
N PHE A 36 41.44 -50.35 37.86
CA PHE A 36 42.86 -50.28 38.18
C PHE A 36 43.72 -50.70 36.99
N VAL A 37 44.83 -50.00 36.78
CA VAL A 37 45.96 -50.48 35.96
C VAL A 37 47.16 -50.56 36.89
N PHE A 38 47.77 -51.74 36.96
CA PHE A 38 48.97 -51.99 37.76
C PHE A 38 50.20 -52.07 36.87
N VAL A 39 51.33 -51.61 37.41
CA VAL A 39 52.66 -51.81 36.82
C VAL A 39 53.42 -52.73 37.75
N THR A 40 53.88 -53.85 37.21
CA THR A 40 54.69 -54.83 37.93
C THR A 40 56.08 -54.89 37.33
N ASP A 41 57.08 -55.01 38.20
CA ASP A 41 58.44 -55.35 37.82
C ASP A 41 58.45 -56.80 37.29
N THR A 42 59.03 -57.00 36.10
CA THR A 42 59.05 -58.30 35.42
C THR A 42 60.00 -59.30 36.05
N GLU A 43 61.02 -58.85 36.79
CA GLU A 43 62.02 -59.73 37.40
C GLU A 43 61.55 -60.34 38.72
N ASN A 44 60.86 -59.55 39.54
CA ASN A 44 60.41 -59.96 40.88
C ASN A 44 58.88 -60.00 41.06
N GLY A 45 58.10 -59.57 40.07
CA GLY A 45 56.63 -59.55 40.10
C GLY A 45 56.02 -58.48 41.02
N GLN A 46 56.84 -57.64 41.67
CA GLN A 46 56.38 -56.64 42.61
C GLN A 46 55.62 -55.51 41.89
N THR A 47 54.50 -55.06 42.46
CA THR A 47 53.80 -53.86 41.97
C THR A 47 54.57 -52.60 42.33
N ILE A 48 55.04 -51.88 41.31
CA ILE A 48 55.87 -50.68 41.45
C ILE A 48 55.07 -49.38 41.24
N GLY A 49 53.87 -49.48 40.68
CA GLY A 49 52.94 -48.36 40.55
C GLY A 49 51.54 -48.80 40.10
N PHE A 50 50.58 -47.90 40.20
CA PHE A 50 49.22 -48.12 39.73
C PHE A 50 48.49 -46.80 39.42
N THR A 51 47.41 -46.91 38.67
CA THR A 51 46.39 -45.86 38.60
C THR A 51 45.00 -46.42 38.95
N HIS A 52 44.22 -45.65 39.72
CA HIS A 52 42.83 -45.92 40.04
C HIS A 52 41.96 -44.88 39.33
N PHE A 53 40.99 -45.34 38.54
CA PHE A 53 40.11 -44.47 37.77
C PHE A 53 38.69 -45.04 37.70
N ARG A 54 37.75 -44.21 37.28
CA ARG A 54 36.35 -44.61 37.04
C ARG A 54 35.82 -43.99 35.76
N PHE A 55 34.84 -44.65 35.17
CA PHE A 55 34.04 -44.09 34.08
C PHE A 55 32.86 -43.31 34.67
N VAL A 56 32.83 -42.00 34.43
CA VAL A 56 31.82 -41.08 34.95
C VAL A 56 31.28 -40.19 33.82
N PHE A 57 30.11 -39.58 34.01
CA PHE A 57 29.60 -38.55 33.09
C PHE A 57 29.99 -37.17 33.65
N ASP A 58 30.39 -36.26 32.77
CA ASP A 58 30.62 -34.84 33.12
C ASP A 58 29.30 -34.20 33.62
N ASP A 59 29.35 -33.16 34.45
CA ASP A 59 28.21 -32.61 35.21
C ASP A 59 27.07 -32.05 34.35
N GLU A 60 27.27 -31.90 33.04
CA GLU A 60 26.17 -31.65 32.08
C GLU A 60 25.35 -32.92 31.75
N GLY A 61 25.74 -34.10 32.22
CA GLY A 61 25.06 -35.38 31.98
C GLY A 61 25.18 -35.94 30.56
N TYR A 62 25.80 -35.22 29.62
CA TYR A 62 25.77 -35.58 28.20
C TYR A 62 27.01 -36.35 27.68
N PHE A 63 28.14 -36.37 28.41
CA PHE A 63 29.40 -36.96 27.91
C PHE A 63 30.19 -37.78 28.95
N PRO A 64 30.62 -39.02 28.65
CA PRO A 64 31.45 -39.82 29.53
C PRO A 64 32.91 -39.38 29.48
N VAL A 65 33.55 -39.44 30.63
CA VAL A 65 34.94 -39.09 30.88
C VAL A 65 35.60 -40.17 31.74
N ILE A 66 36.92 -40.28 31.63
CA ILE A 66 37.71 -41.07 32.58
C ILE A 66 38.10 -40.13 33.70
N TYR A 67 37.68 -40.44 34.93
CA TYR A 67 38.13 -39.72 36.11
C TYR A 67 39.24 -40.52 36.79
N CYS A 68 40.46 -40.04 36.71
CA CYS A 68 41.62 -40.59 37.41
C CYS A 68 41.62 -40.06 38.84
N TYR A 69 41.38 -40.95 39.79
CA TYR A 69 41.40 -40.64 41.21
C TYR A 69 42.82 -40.71 41.77
N GLU A 70 43.61 -41.70 41.38
CA GLU A 70 44.97 -41.88 41.87
C GLU A 70 45.95 -42.26 40.76
N LEU A 71 47.17 -41.73 40.86
CA LEU A 71 48.35 -42.16 40.11
C LEU A 71 49.52 -42.27 41.09
N GLN A 72 49.93 -43.49 41.40
CA GLN A 72 50.90 -43.77 42.45
C GLN A 72 52.04 -44.61 41.92
N ILE A 73 53.27 -44.21 42.22
CA ILE A 73 54.51 -44.90 41.83
C ILE A 73 55.42 -44.91 43.06
N GLN A 74 56.19 -45.98 43.24
CA GLN A 74 57.23 -46.04 44.26
C GLN A 74 58.38 -45.08 43.92
N GLU A 75 58.90 -44.37 44.93
CA GLU A 75 59.86 -43.29 44.76
C GLU A 75 61.12 -43.69 43.97
N GLN A 76 61.63 -44.91 44.18
CA GLN A 76 62.81 -45.44 43.48
C GLN A 76 62.64 -45.55 41.95
N TYR A 77 61.41 -45.55 41.43
CA TYR A 77 61.11 -45.62 40.00
C TYR A 77 60.65 -44.29 39.40
N TYR A 78 60.79 -43.18 40.13
CA TYR A 78 60.47 -41.86 39.60
C TYR A 78 61.36 -41.49 38.40
N ARG A 79 60.80 -40.66 37.51
CA ARG A 79 61.46 -40.16 36.28
C ARG A 79 61.82 -41.20 35.22
N GLN A 80 61.41 -42.46 35.37
CA GLN A 80 61.56 -43.50 34.35
C GLN A 80 60.43 -43.51 33.29
N GLY A 81 59.57 -42.49 33.27
CA GLY A 81 58.46 -42.40 32.31
C GLY A 81 57.21 -43.23 32.67
N ILE A 82 57.23 -44.01 33.75
CA ILE A 82 56.12 -44.87 34.17
C ILE A 82 54.82 -44.08 34.36
N GLY A 83 54.87 -42.90 35.00
CA GLY A 83 53.68 -42.07 35.20
C GLY A 83 53.10 -41.53 33.89
N ARG A 84 53.95 -41.18 32.92
CA ARG A 84 53.51 -40.79 31.58
C ARG A 84 52.85 -41.99 30.90
N HIS A 85 53.47 -43.17 30.96
CA HIS A 85 52.93 -44.37 30.37
C HIS A 85 51.57 -44.76 30.95
N LEU A 86 51.39 -44.70 32.27
CA LEU A 86 50.08 -44.95 32.90
C LEU A 86 49.01 -43.95 32.43
N MET A 87 49.37 -42.68 32.30
CA MET A 87 48.46 -41.66 31.75
C MET A 87 48.18 -41.87 30.26
N ASP A 88 49.16 -42.33 29.49
CA ASP A 88 48.99 -42.71 28.08
C ASP A 88 48.07 -43.92 27.94
N VAL A 89 48.15 -44.89 28.86
CA VAL A 89 47.21 -46.02 28.94
C VAL A 89 45.80 -45.51 29.23
N LEU A 90 45.61 -44.60 30.19
CA LEU A 90 44.28 -44.00 30.43
C LEU A 90 43.79 -43.21 29.22
N TYR A 91 44.68 -42.48 28.55
CA TYR A 91 44.36 -41.79 27.30
C TYR A 91 43.94 -42.78 26.21
N ALA A 92 44.64 -43.91 26.07
CA ALA A 92 44.32 -44.97 25.11
C ALA A 92 43.00 -45.67 25.44
N ILE A 93 42.74 -45.99 26.70
CA ILE A 93 41.44 -46.51 27.18
C ILE A 93 40.35 -45.50 26.85
N GLY A 94 40.55 -44.23 27.19
CA GLY A 94 39.60 -43.17 26.90
C GLY A 94 39.33 -43.00 25.40
N SER A 95 40.38 -43.10 24.58
CA SER A 95 40.29 -43.11 23.12
C SER A 95 39.50 -44.30 22.61
N GLN A 96 39.80 -45.51 23.10
CA GLN A 96 39.14 -46.76 22.73
C GLN A 96 37.64 -46.74 23.07
N PHE A 97 37.30 -46.24 24.26
CA PHE A 97 35.92 -46.12 24.74
C PHE A 97 35.27 -44.78 24.37
N LYS A 98 35.86 -44.02 23.43
CA LYS A 98 35.31 -42.77 22.85
C LYS A 98 34.94 -41.69 23.86
N MET A 99 35.68 -41.62 24.96
CA MET A 99 35.46 -40.65 26.04
C MET A 99 35.89 -39.25 25.64
N LYS A 100 35.28 -38.23 26.25
CA LYS A 100 35.51 -36.83 25.87
C LYS A 100 36.87 -36.31 26.35
N LYS A 101 37.26 -36.67 27.57
CA LYS A 101 38.47 -36.21 28.24
C LYS A 101 38.87 -37.17 29.36
N VAL A 102 40.15 -37.13 29.74
CA VAL A 102 40.65 -37.65 31.03
C VAL A 102 40.64 -36.48 32.01
N VAL A 103 40.06 -36.68 33.19
CA VAL A 103 39.91 -35.69 34.26
C VAL A 103 40.61 -36.22 35.50
N LEU A 104 41.25 -35.34 36.27
CA LEU A 104 41.86 -35.68 37.55
C LEU A 104 41.81 -34.49 38.51
N THR A 105 41.94 -34.77 39.80
CA THR A 105 42.12 -33.74 40.84
C THR A 105 43.55 -33.78 41.35
N THR A 106 44.12 -32.61 41.60
CA THR A 106 45.44 -32.49 42.21
C THR A 106 45.52 -31.28 43.14
N PHE A 107 46.32 -31.37 44.19
CA PHE A 107 46.48 -30.30 45.16
C PHE A 107 47.33 -29.15 44.60
N LYS A 108 46.89 -27.91 44.81
CA LYS A 108 47.62 -26.68 44.40
C LYS A 108 49.04 -26.64 44.98
N HIS A 109 49.21 -27.15 46.20
CA HIS A 109 50.50 -27.19 46.89
C HIS A 109 51.40 -28.34 46.40
N ASN A 110 50.88 -29.31 45.64
CA ASN A 110 51.69 -30.33 44.98
C ASN A 110 52.25 -29.80 43.64
N LYS A 111 53.22 -28.87 43.73
CA LYS A 111 53.84 -28.24 42.55
C LYS A 111 54.44 -29.26 41.57
N ARG A 112 55.01 -30.36 42.08
CA ARG A 112 55.57 -31.44 41.24
C ARG A 112 54.49 -32.13 40.42
N GLY A 113 53.35 -32.47 41.03
CA GLY A 113 52.20 -33.05 40.34
C GLY A 113 51.59 -32.08 39.32
N MET A 114 51.38 -30.82 39.71
CA MET A 114 50.87 -29.76 38.83
C MET A 114 51.75 -29.58 37.58
N ASP A 115 53.06 -29.47 37.75
CA ASP A 115 54.00 -29.34 36.63
C ASP A 115 54.03 -30.60 35.76
N PHE A 116 54.00 -31.79 36.37
CA PHE A 116 53.93 -33.06 35.64
C PHE A 116 52.70 -33.12 34.72
N TYR A 117 51.51 -32.83 35.24
CA TYR A 117 50.28 -32.88 34.45
C TYR A 117 50.19 -31.74 33.43
N MET A 118 50.40 -30.50 33.85
CA MET A 118 50.18 -29.34 32.98
C MET A 118 51.31 -29.13 31.97
N LYS A 119 52.56 -29.09 32.43
CA LYS A 119 53.72 -28.86 31.54
C LYS A 119 54.20 -30.16 30.89
N GLY A 120 54.19 -31.27 31.64
CA GLY A 120 54.68 -32.55 31.15
C GLY A 120 53.71 -33.28 30.23
N LEU A 121 52.41 -33.27 30.53
CA LEU A 121 51.38 -34.02 29.81
C LEU A 121 50.35 -33.14 29.07
N GLY A 122 50.41 -31.82 29.22
CA GLY A 122 49.53 -30.88 28.51
C GLY A 122 48.11 -30.79 29.08
N PHE A 123 47.88 -31.23 30.31
CA PHE A 123 46.61 -31.00 31.00
C PHE A 123 46.35 -29.50 31.19
N LYS A 124 45.08 -29.12 31.17
CA LYS A 124 44.64 -27.74 31.42
C LYS A 124 43.72 -27.70 32.64
N ILE A 125 43.62 -26.53 33.27
CA ILE A 125 42.63 -26.28 34.32
C ILE A 125 41.24 -26.49 33.72
N ASP A 126 40.48 -27.44 34.25
CA ASP A 126 39.14 -27.76 33.77
C ASP A 126 38.19 -26.60 34.06
N ARG A 127 37.14 -26.45 33.24
CA ARG A 127 36.15 -25.40 33.42
C ARG A 127 35.41 -25.51 34.76
N TRP A 128 35.33 -26.73 35.31
CA TRP A 128 34.73 -27.01 36.62
C TRP A 128 35.71 -26.87 37.78
N SER A 129 36.96 -26.48 37.51
CA SER A 129 37.92 -26.31 38.59
C SER A 129 37.49 -25.18 39.54
N PRO A 130 37.64 -25.36 40.86
CA PRO A 130 37.20 -24.37 41.85
C PRO A 130 37.78 -22.96 41.65
N SER A 131 39.00 -22.84 41.09
CA SER A 131 39.63 -21.56 40.77
C SER A 131 38.86 -20.73 39.74
N LYS A 132 38.04 -21.36 38.88
CA LYS A 132 37.18 -20.66 37.92
C LYS A 132 35.98 -19.98 38.56
N PHE A 133 35.60 -20.38 39.77
CA PHE A 133 34.46 -19.85 40.52
C PHE A 133 34.87 -19.01 41.73
N LYS A 134 36.14 -18.57 41.80
CA LYS A 134 36.71 -17.81 42.93
C LYS A 134 36.58 -18.53 44.30
N SER A 135 36.67 -19.86 44.30
CA SER A 135 36.62 -20.67 45.52
C SER A 135 38.02 -20.89 46.11
N ASP A 136 38.17 -20.67 47.42
CA ASP A 136 39.43 -20.83 48.16
C ASP A 136 39.59 -22.25 48.73
N VAL A 137 39.75 -23.22 47.82
CA VAL A 137 40.00 -24.63 48.15
C VAL A 137 41.42 -25.06 47.79
N SER A 138 41.94 -26.11 48.41
CA SER A 138 43.36 -26.50 48.28
C SER A 138 43.72 -27.27 46.99
N TYR A 139 42.75 -27.55 46.11
CA TYR A 139 42.91 -28.37 44.92
C TYR A 139 42.47 -27.70 43.61
N GLU A 140 42.88 -28.30 42.50
CA GLU A 140 42.47 -27.98 41.13
C GLU A 140 41.97 -29.24 40.42
N ILE A 141 40.98 -29.08 39.56
CA ILE A 141 40.54 -30.11 38.62
C ILE A 141 41.22 -29.83 37.28
N LEU A 142 41.95 -30.82 36.78
CA LEU A 142 42.63 -30.76 35.50
C LEU A 142 41.98 -31.70 34.49
N SER A 143 42.03 -31.33 33.22
CA SER A 143 41.62 -32.23 32.15
C SER A 143 42.50 -32.19 30.92
N LEU A 144 42.56 -33.35 30.25
CA LEU A 144 43.20 -33.55 28.97
C LEU A 144 42.15 -34.08 27.99
N SER A 145 41.85 -33.28 26.96
CA SER A 145 40.93 -33.69 25.90
C SER A 145 41.49 -34.88 25.15
N ILE A 146 40.69 -35.95 25.07
CA ILE A 146 41.04 -37.08 24.21
C ILE A 146 40.76 -36.63 22.79
N LYS A 147 41.82 -36.42 22.02
CA LYS A 147 41.70 -36.11 20.59
C LYS A 147 41.11 -37.34 19.94
N ARG A 148 39.81 -37.31 19.63
CA ARG A 148 39.19 -38.34 18.81
C ARG A 148 39.94 -38.34 17.48
N LYS A 149 40.72 -39.40 17.21
CA LYS A 149 40.99 -39.77 15.82
C LYS A 149 39.61 -40.07 15.24
N ALA A 150 39.11 -39.15 14.41
CA ALA A 150 37.93 -39.39 13.60
C ALA A 150 38.24 -40.65 12.79
N HIS A 151 37.57 -41.75 13.11
CA HIS A 151 37.56 -42.87 12.19
C HIS A 151 36.70 -42.40 11.03
N ASN A 152 37.34 -42.06 9.92
CA ASN A 152 36.72 -41.54 8.70
C ASN A 152 35.69 -40.44 8.96
N GLY A 153 36.05 -39.38 9.66
CA GLY A 153 35.18 -38.19 9.70
C GLY A 153 34.00 -38.26 10.64
N PHE A 154 33.81 -39.32 11.43
CA PHE A 154 32.68 -39.41 12.35
C PHE A 154 33.11 -39.41 13.84
N THR A 155 32.32 -38.70 14.63
CA THR A 155 32.24 -38.67 16.09
C THR A 155 30.96 -39.35 16.62
N GLY A 156 30.81 -39.42 17.94
CA GLY A 156 29.67 -40.07 18.61
C GLY A 156 29.97 -41.52 19.01
N TYR A 157 29.21 -42.05 19.97
CA TYR A 157 29.46 -43.36 20.59
C TYR A 157 29.47 -44.53 19.58
N ASN A 158 28.76 -44.39 18.45
CA ASN A 158 28.68 -45.35 17.34
C ASN A 158 29.22 -44.80 16.00
N CYS A 159 30.04 -43.75 16.00
CA CYS A 159 30.46 -43.07 14.75
C CYS A 159 29.26 -42.55 13.92
N GLN A 160 28.19 -42.13 14.60
CA GLN A 160 26.96 -41.69 13.95
C GLN A 160 26.91 -40.19 13.63
N THR A 161 27.89 -39.41 14.08
CA THR A 161 27.84 -37.94 14.03
C THR A 161 29.07 -37.40 13.33
N ASN A 162 28.98 -36.84 12.12
CA ASN A 162 30.14 -36.29 11.42
C ASN A 162 30.94 -35.33 12.34
N TYR A 163 32.26 -35.45 12.37
CA TYR A 163 33.17 -34.52 13.04
C TYR A 163 33.16 -33.26 12.21
N ASN A 164 32.81 -32.12 12.79
CA ASN A 164 32.79 -30.89 12.02
C ASN A 164 34.20 -30.30 11.89
N GLU A 165 34.90 -30.63 10.80
CA GLU A 165 36.25 -30.12 10.51
C GLU A 165 36.28 -28.59 10.30
N CYS A 166 35.13 -27.93 10.12
CA CYS A 166 35.05 -26.47 9.92
C CYS A 166 35.25 -25.63 11.18
N ARG A 167 35.34 -26.25 12.36
CA ARG A 167 35.62 -25.55 13.62
C ARG A 167 37.09 -25.15 13.80
N LEU A 168 37.97 -25.56 12.90
CA LEU A 168 39.42 -25.33 12.98
C LEU A 168 39.92 -24.18 12.09
N GLU A 169 39.04 -23.32 11.56
CA GLU A 169 39.40 -22.24 10.63
C GLU A 169 40.18 -22.75 9.40
N ASN A 170 39.76 -23.90 8.86
CA ASN A 170 40.47 -24.56 7.77
C ASN A 170 40.37 -23.82 6.43
N CYS A 171 39.44 -22.87 6.24
CA CYS A 171 39.21 -22.21 4.96
C CYS A 171 39.61 -20.73 5.04
N GLN A 172 40.43 -20.26 4.10
CA GLN A 172 40.99 -18.91 4.07
C GLN A 172 40.12 -17.96 3.22
N ASN A 173 40.44 -16.66 3.19
CA ASN A 173 39.79 -15.66 2.32
C ASN A 173 38.25 -15.60 2.45
N ASN A 174 37.73 -15.69 3.69
CA ASN A 174 36.28 -15.68 4.00
C ASN A 174 35.46 -16.77 3.25
N SER A 175 36.12 -17.84 2.78
CA SER A 175 35.47 -18.94 2.09
C SER A 175 34.59 -19.78 3.03
N THR A 176 33.54 -20.39 2.45
CA THR A 176 32.58 -21.16 3.25
C THR A 176 33.12 -22.56 3.47
N CYS A 177 33.37 -22.90 4.72
CA CYS A 177 33.73 -24.26 5.07
C CYS A 177 32.50 -25.17 5.12
N ILE A 178 32.51 -26.24 4.34
CA ILE A 178 31.53 -27.32 4.40
C ILE A 178 32.15 -28.50 5.13
N ASP A 179 31.45 -28.92 6.17
CA ASP A 179 31.73 -30.12 6.94
C ASP A 179 31.47 -31.35 6.07
N ALA A 180 32.53 -32.04 5.65
CA ALA A 180 32.47 -33.27 4.86
C ALA A 180 33.01 -34.45 5.67
N ILE A 181 32.90 -35.67 5.15
CA ILE A 181 33.30 -36.86 5.90
C ILE A 181 34.84 -36.94 5.88
N ALA A 182 35.48 -36.60 7.00
CA ALA A 182 36.91 -36.72 7.28
C ALA A 182 37.78 -35.60 6.70
N GLU A 183 37.17 -34.59 6.10
CA GLU A 183 37.85 -33.43 5.57
C GLU A 183 36.94 -32.20 5.58
N ALA A 184 37.54 -31.01 5.73
CA ALA A 184 36.86 -29.76 5.48
C ALA A 184 36.87 -29.50 3.97
N GLN A 185 35.70 -29.42 3.35
CA GLN A 185 35.59 -28.98 1.96
C GLN A 185 35.37 -27.47 1.95
N CYS A 186 36.37 -26.71 1.52
CA CYS A 186 36.22 -25.27 1.38
C CYS A 186 35.53 -24.96 0.05
N VAL A 187 34.37 -24.30 0.13
CA VAL A 187 33.77 -23.65 -1.03
C VAL A 187 34.38 -22.27 -1.13
N CYS A 188 35.33 -22.16 -2.06
CA CYS A 188 36.01 -20.91 -2.31
C CYS A 188 35.02 -19.86 -2.76
N LEU A 189 35.19 -18.65 -2.22
CA LEU A 189 34.54 -17.52 -2.83
C LEU A 189 35.05 -17.42 -4.28
N PRO A 190 34.20 -16.97 -5.20
CA PRO A 190 34.62 -16.62 -6.55
C PRO A 190 35.93 -15.80 -6.51
N GLY A 191 36.89 -16.11 -7.39
CA GLY A 191 38.25 -15.54 -7.37
C GLY A 191 39.31 -16.27 -6.54
N PHE A 192 38.96 -17.35 -5.83
CA PHE A 192 39.91 -18.14 -5.05
C PHE A 192 39.81 -19.63 -5.38
N SER A 193 40.93 -20.34 -5.23
CA SER A 193 41.12 -21.76 -5.49
C SER A 193 42.08 -22.36 -4.46
N GLY A 194 42.40 -23.64 -4.60
CA GLY A 194 43.17 -24.40 -3.62
C GLY A 194 42.27 -25.15 -2.63
N LYS A 195 42.84 -26.11 -1.91
CA LYS A 195 42.08 -27.00 -1.02
C LYS A 195 41.48 -26.25 0.17
N HIS A 196 42.11 -25.14 0.55
CA HIS A 196 41.74 -24.27 1.65
C HIS A 196 41.38 -22.86 1.17
N CYS A 197 41.14 -22.67 -0.13
CA CYS A 197 40.88 -21.39 -0.77
C CYS A 197 41.98 -20.34 -0.53
N GLU A 198 43.20 -20.82 -0.38
CA GLU A 198 44.41 -20.05 -0.09
C GLU A 198 45.03 -19.43 -1.34
N ILE A 199 44.66 -19.92 -2.53
CA ILE A 199 45.22 -19.50 -3.80
C ILE A 199 44.26 -18.50 -4.43
N GLU A 200 44.68 -17.25 -4.60
CA GLU A 200 43.92 -16.31 -5.44
C GLU A 200 44.08 -16.71 -6.91
N ILE A 201 42.96 -16.78 -7.64
CA ILE A 201 42.95 -17.17 -9.04
C ILE A 201 43.38 -15.95 -9.83
N ASN A 202 44.52 -16.06 -10.51
CA ASN A 202 44.91 -15.00 -11.43
C ASN A 202 44.14 -15.15 -12.76
N GLU A 203 43.04 -14.41 -12.94
CA GLU A 203 42.22 -14.54 -14.15
C GLU A 203 42.95 -14.02 -15.40
N CYS A 204 44.01 -13.22 -15.22
CA CYS A 204 44.84 -12.73 -16.32
C CYS A 204 45.71 -13.81 -16.99
N LEU A 205 45.94 -14.97 -16.37
CA LEU A 205 46.69 -16.08 -16.97
C LEU A 205 46.02 -16.65 -18.23
N SER A 206 44.71 -16.46 -18.36
CA SER A 206 43.94 -16.86 -19.55
C SER A 206 44.16 -15.93 -20.76
N ASN A 207 44.95 -14.86 -20.60
CA ASN A 207 45.12 -13.76 -21.56
C ASN A 207 43.78 -13.24 -22.09
N PRO A 208 42.86 -12.79 -21.21
CA PRO A 208 41.52 -12.41 -21.64
C PRO A 208 41.49 -11.09 -22.41
N CYS A 209 42.48 -10.20 -22.20
CA CYS A 209 42.54 -8.92 -22.89
C CYS A 209 43.20 -9.06 -24.27
N VAL A 210 42.45 -8.74 -25.33
CA VAL A 210 42.91 -8.84 -26.73
C VAL A 210 43.86 -7.70 -27.08
N HIS A 211 43.41 -6.45 -26.87
CA HIS A 211 44.18 -5.22 -27.12
C HIS A 211 44.30 -4.37 -25.85
N GLY A 212 45.01 -4.89 -24.85
CA GLY A 212 45.22 -4.16 -23.61
C GLY A 212 46.00 -4.94 -22.56
N LYS A 213 46.30 -4.25 -21.45
CA LYS A 213 46.98 -4.84 -20.31
C LYS A 213 45.99 -5.39 -19.30
N CYS A 214 46.03 -6.70 -19.07
CA CYS A 214 45.25 -7.34 -18.03
C CYS A 214 45.74 -6.97 -16.62
N ILE A 215 44.81 -6.63 -15.74
CA ILE A 215 45.05 -6.42 -14.31
C ILE A 215 44.19 -7.38 -13.53
N ASP A 216 44.88 -8.20 -12.74
CA ASP A 216 44.28 -9.19 -11.88
C ASP A 216 43.50 -8.55 -10.73
N LYS A 217 42.30 -9.06 -10.43
CA LYS A 217 41.53 -8.72 -9.23
C LYS A 217 40.84 -9.99 -8.73
N ILE A 218 40.43 -9.94 -7.47
CA ILE A 218 39.64 -11.02 -6.89
C ILE A 218 38.33 -11.22 -7.68
N ASP A 219 38.18 -12.42 -8.27
CA ASP A 219 37.04 -12.94 -9.05
C ASP A 219 36.81 -12.32 -10.42
N ARG A 220 37.72 -11.45 -10.84
CA ARG A 220 37.54 -10.73 -12.09
C ARG A 220 38.87 -10.16 -12.51
N TYR A 221 39.09 -10.09 -13.81
CA TYR A 221 40.15 -9.26 -14.35
C TYR A 221 39.58 -7.91 -14.76
N GLU A 222 40.46 -6.92 -14.83
CA GLU A 222 40.21 -5.62 -15.42
C GLU A 222 41.19 -5.43 -16.57
N CYS A 223 40.68 -5.35 -17.81
CA CYS A 223 41.50 -5.01 -18.95
C CYS A 223 41.68 -3.50 -19.06
N LYS A 224 42.92 -3.02 -18.97
CA LYS A 224 43.26 -1.65 -19.40
C LYS A 224 43.52 -1.65 -20.89
N CYS A 225 42.52 -1.26 -21.66
CA CYS A 225 42.60 -1.26 -23.12
C CYS A 225 43.61 -0.26 -23.65
N ASP A 226 44.29 -0.66 -24.73
CA ASP A 226 45.13 0.22 -25.51
C ASP A 226 44.26 1.27 -26.21
N TYR A 227 44.87 2.39 -26.61
CA TYR A 227 44.15 3.52 -27.18
C TYR A 227 43.39 3.11 -28.46
N GLY A 228 42.07 3.31 -28.49
CA GLY A 228 41.20 2.91 -29.61
C GLY A 228 40.49 1.56 -29.43
N TYR A 229 40.64 0.87 -28.30
CA TYR A 229 39.95 -0.39 -28.01
C TYR A 229 39.12 -0.30 -26.72
N SER A 230 37.99 -1.00 -26.66
CA SER A 230 37.14 -1.14 -25.49
C SER A 230 36.44 -2.50 -25.46
N GLY A 231 35.42 -2.64 -24.61
CA GLY A 231 34.87 -3.95 -24.25
C GLY A 231 35.55 -4.52 -23.02
N VAL A 232 34.91 -5.53 -22.42
CA VAL A 232 35.39 -6.14 -21.17
C VAL A 232 36.77 -6.76 -21.35
N ASN A 233 37.06 -7.19 -22.58
CA ASN A 233 38.27 -7.89 -22.99
C ASN A 233 39.11 -7.06 -23.97
N CYS A 234 38.83 -5.76 -24.13
CA CYS A 234 39.46 -4.92 -25.16
C CYS A 234 39.36 -5.51 -26.58
N GLU A 235 38.29 -6.23 -26.83
CA GLU A 235 37.97 -6.93 -28.07
C GLU A 235 37.24 -6.04 -29.07
N ILE A 236 36.67 -4.94 -28.59
CA ILE A 236 35.93 -3.98 -29.40
C ILE A 236 36.93 -2.97 -29.91
N ASP A 237 37.21 -3.05 -31.21
CA ASP A 237 37.92 -2.00 -31.92
C ASP A 237 37.01 -0.76 -32.01
N GLU A 238 37.25 0.26 -31.19
CA GLU A 238 36.45 1.49 -31.18
C GLU A 238 36.63 2.31 -32.45
N THR A 239 37.61 1.95 -33.28
CA THR A 239 38.07 2.76 -34.41
C THR A 239 37.38 2.46 -35.73
N VAL A 240 36.53 1.42 -35.82
CA VAL A 240 35.93 0.97 -37.09
C VAL A 240 34.40 0.98 -37.05
N CYS A 241 33.77 1.67 -38.00
CA CYS A 241 32.35 1.52 -38.34
C CYS A 241 32.15 0.25 -39.19
N ASN A 242 32.18 -0.96 -38.60
CA ASN A 242 31.99 -2.19 -39.40
C ASN A 242 30.60 -2.82 -39.22
N GLU A 243 29.88 -2.99 -40.33
CA GLU A 243 28.49 -3.44 -40.42
C GLU A 243 28.32 -4.98 -40.40
N THR A 244 29.39 -5.77 -40.25
CA THR A 244 29.35 -7.19 -40.66
C THR A 244 29.51 -8.25 -39.56
N MET A 245 29.19 -7.99 -38.30
CA MET A 245 29.01 -9.09 -37.32
C MET A 245 27.65 -9.02 -36.62
N ALA A 246 26.74 -9.83 -37.15
CA ALA A 246 25.41 -10.10 -36.61
C ALA A 246 25.49 -10.75 -35.22
N ASN A 247 25.70 -9.93 -34.18
CA ASN A 247 25.16 -10.07 -32.82
C ASN A 247 25.74 -9.07 -31.81
N ILE A 248 26.13 -7.87 -32.25
CA ILE A 248 26.05 -6.68 -31.41
C ILE A 248 25.30 -5.65 -32.24
N THR A 249 24.08 -5.34 -31.81
CA THR A 249 23.30 -4.16 -32.21
C THR A 249 24.23 -2.98 -32.50
N THR A 250 24.21 -2.51 -33.75
CA THR A 250 24.85 -1.27 -34.22
C THR A 250 24.98 -0.24 -33.10
N ARG A 251 26.20 0.26 -32.83
CA ARG A 251 26.50 1.21 -31.73
C ARG A 251 25.55 2.41 -31.70
N CYS A 252 24.95 2.77 -32.83
CA CYS A 252 23.82 3.69 -32.90
C CYS A 252 22.51 2.89 -32.82
N LEU A 253 21.81 3.01 -31.69
CA LEU A 253 20.51 2.41 -31.45
C LEU A 253 19.43 3.12 -32.30
N ASN A 254 18.25 2.51 -32.38
CA ASN A 254 17.07 3.11 -33.01
C ASN A 254 17.29 3.60 -34.46
N GLY A 255 18.10 2.86 -35.22
CA GLY A 255 18.35 3.15 -36.64
C GLY A 255 19.29 4.32 -36.92
N GLY A 256 20.05 4.81 -35.92
CA GLY A 256 21.04 5.86 -36.12
C GLY A 256 22.18 5.46 -37.07
N VAL A 257 22.73 6.43 -37.80
CA VAL A 257 23.81 6.22 -38.78
C VAL A 257 25.15 6.53 -38.13
N CYS A 258 26.09 5.60 -38.19
CA CYS A 258 27.41 5.74 -37.62
C CYS A 258 28.34 6.47 -38.60
N ILE A 259 29.06 7.50 -38.15
CA ILE A 259 30.03 8.25 -38.96
C ILE A 259 31.40 8.23 -38.31
N GLU A 260 32.45 7.99 -39.10
CA GLU A 260 33.85 8.02 -38.66
C GLU A 260 34.35 9.47 -38.61
N GLU A 261 35.01 9.85 -37.52
CA GLU A 261 35.68 11.13 -37.34
C GLU A 261 37.21 10.96 -37.31
N ALA A 262 37.95 12.03 -37.62
CA ALA A 262 39.41 12.00 -37.61
C ALA A 262 39.97 11.71 -36.21
N GLY A 263 40.93 10.79 -36.11
CA GLY A 263 41.65 10.50 -34.86
C GLY A 263 41.01 9.43 -33.99
N PHE A 264 40.44 8.37 -34.59
CA PHE A 264 39.89 7.21 -33.88
C PHE A 264 38.60 7.49 -33.07
N ASN A 265 37.77 8.43 -33.55
CA ASN A 265 36.48 8.78 -32.93
C ASN A 265 35.33 8.45 -33.90
N PHE A 266 34.15 8.17 -33.38
CA PHE A 266 32.94 8.01 -34.19
C PHE A 266 31.78 8.76 -33.54
N SER A 267 30.84 9.23 -34.35
CA SER A 267 29.61 9.85 -33.86
C SER A 267 28.37 9.20 -34.48
N CYS A 268 27.27 9.20 -33.74
CA CYS A 268 25.99 8.70 -34.20
C CYS A 268 25.12 9.85 -34.67
N LEU A 269 24.75 9.83 -35.94
CA LEU A 269 23.67 10.66 -36.47
C LEU A 269 22.33 9.98 -36.14
N CYS A 270 21.65 10.50 -35.12
CA CYS A 270 20.38 9.95 -34.68
C CYS A 270 19.25 10.25 -35.67
N GLN A 271 18.39 9.25 -35.89
CA GLN A 271 17.14 9.46 -36.60
C GLN A 271 16.23 10.41 -35.80
N ASN A 272 15.31 11.07 -36.51
CA ASN A 272 14.35 11.98 -35.90
C ASN A 272 13.59 11.31 -34.76
N GLY A 273 13.60 11.95 -33.58
CA GLY A 273 12.94 11.44 -32.37
C GLY A 273 13.85 10.76 -31.37
N TYR A 274 15.14 10.62 -31.67
CA TYR A 274 16.13 10.00 -30.79
C TYR A 274 17.31 10.94 -30.52
N THR A 275 17.90 10.81 -29.34
CA THR A 275 19.04 11.60 -28.87
C THR A 275 19.93 10.76 -27.96
N GLY A 276 21.03 11.33 -27.49
CA GLY A 276 22.08 10.62 -26.76
C GLY A 276 23.25 10.24 -27.67
N LYS A 277 24.36 9.84 -27.04
CA LYS A 277 25.62 9.53 -27.74
C LYS A 277 25.46 8.35 -28.70
N TYR A 278 24.54 7.44 -28.38
CA TYR A 278 24.25 6.21 -29.11
C TYR A 278 22.80 6.17 -29.60
N CYS A 279 22.10 7.31 -29.64
CA CYS A 279 20.67 7.41 -30.00
C CYS A 279 19.74 6.58 -29.09
N GLU A 280 20.15 6.35 -27.85
CA GLU A 280 19.48 5.51 -26.85
C GLU A 280 18.27 6.18 -26.20
N ASN A 281 18.21 7.51 -26.22
CA ASN A 281 17.16 8.27 -25.56
C ASN A 281 16.09 8.67 -26.57
N ILE A 282 14.82 8.49 -26.23
CA ILE A 282 13.70 9.06 -26.99
C ILE A 282 13.60 10.55 -26.62
N ILE A 283 13.49 11.41 -27.62
CA ILE A 283 13.25 12.84 -27.42
C ILE A 283 11.81 13.01 -26.91
N ASP A 284 11.66 13.59 -25.72
CA ASP A 284 10.38 14.06 -25.20
C ASP A 284 10.01 15.37 -25.91
N ASN A 285 9.33 15.24 -27.05
CA ASN A 285 8.88 16.37 -27.87
C ASN A 285 7.84 17.26 -27.16
N CYS A 286 7.42 16.90 -25.94
CA CYS A 286 6.55 17.70 -25.08
C CYS A 286 7.31 18.61 -24.09
N LYS A 287 8.64 18.75 -24.22
CA LYS A 287 9.44 19.63 -23.36
C LYS A 287 10.34 20.60 -24.14
N PRO A 288 10.11 21.93 -24.03
CA PRO A 288 8.95 22.57 -23.37
C PRO A 288 7.62 22.21 -24.09
N ASN A 289 6.48 22.27 -23.38
CA ASN A 289 5.19 21.86 -23.95
C ASN A 289 4.88 22.68 -25.23
N PRO A 290 4.84 22.04 -26.42
CA PRO A 290 4.62 22.74 -27.67
C PRO A 290 3.15 23.12 -27.88
N CYS A 291 2.21 22.49 -27.17
CA CYS A 291 0.78 22.72 -27.29
C CYS A 291 0.37 24.04 -26.64
N LEU A 292 -0.34 24.87 -27.40
CA LEU A 292 -0.87 26.16 -26.99
C LEU A 292 -2.28 26.00 -26.40
N ASN A 293 -2.80 27.06 -25.78
CA ASN A 293 -4.20 27.15 -25.32
C ASN A 293 -4.69 25.95 -24.47
N ALA A 294 -3.86 25.56 -23.49
CA ALA A 294 -4.12 24.42 -22.60
C ALA A 294 -4.25 23.05 -23.32
N GLY A 295 -3.70 22.92 -24.53
CA GLY A 295 -3.60 21.64 -25.22
C GLY A 295 -2.73 20.63 -24.47
N LEU A 296 -3.20 19.39 -24.39
CA LEU A 296 -2.46 18.28 -23.78
C LEU A 296 -1.50 17.68 -24.80
N CYS A 297 -0.20 17.73 -24.52
CA CYS A 297 0.81 17.15 -25.40
C CYS A 297 0.98 15.64 -25.20
N ARG A 298 1.02 14.91 -26.32
CA ARG A 298 1.44 13.51 -26.40
C ARG A 298 2.74 13.44 -27.20
N SER A 299 3.82 13.00 -26.57
CA SER A 299 5.09 12.79 -27.27
C SER A 299 5.00 11.51 -28.09
N HIS A 300 5.42 11.58 -29.35
CA HIS A 300 5.60 10.44 -30.25
C HIS A 300 7.07 10.39 -30.71
N ILE A 301 7.52 9.23 -31.19
CA ILE A 301 8.88 9.10 -31.73
C ILE A 301 8.99 10.02 -32.96
N GLY A 302 9.80 11.07 -32.85
CA GLY A 302 10.05 12.04 -33.92
C GLY A 302 9.00 13.13 -34.10
N ASP A 303 7.92 13.11 -33.32
CA ASP A 303 6.85 14.11 -33.41
C ASP A 303 6.12 14.30 -32.07
N TYR A 304 5.12 15.17 -32.03
CA TYR A 304 4.17 15.27 -30.93
C TYR A 304 2.75 15.46 -31.49
N ASN A 305 1.77 15.06 -30.69
CA ASN A 305 0.37 15.30 -30.99
C ASN A 305 -0.27 16.10 -29.86
N CYS A 306 -0.89 17.22 -30.18
CA CYS A 306 -1.63 18.02 -29.22
C CYS A 306 -3.11 17.63 -29.24
N ILE A 307 -3.62 17.20 -28.09
CA ILE A 307 -5.06 17.11 -27.86
C ILE A 307 -5.53 18.49 -27.44
N CYS A 308 -6.28 19.14 -28.32
CA CYS A 308 -6.70 20.51 -28.11
C CYS A 308 -7.86 20.62 -27.13
N ALA A 309 -7.76 21.63 -26.27
CA ALA A 309 -8.88 22.08 -25.46
C ALA A 309 -10.04 22.51 -26.38
N PHE A 310 -11.26 22.38 -25.89
CA PHE A 310 -12.47 22.70 -26.63
C PHE A 310 -12.41 24.10 -27.26
N GLY A 311 -12.85 24.22 -28.51
CA GLY A 311 -12.78 25.47 -29.25
C GLY A 311 -11.44 25.73 -29.94
N TRP A 312 -10.47 24.81 -29.86
CA TRP A 312 -9.18 24.89 -30.55
C TRP A 312 -8.89 23.63 -31.37
N THR A 313 -8.16 23.80 -32.46
CA THR A 313 -7.68 22.73 -33.34
C THR A 313 -6.30 23.10 -33.92
N GLY A 314 -5.75 22.26 -34.78
CA GLY A 314 -4.39 22.42 -35.32
C GLY A 314 -3.35 21.61 -34.55
N LYS A 315 -2.16 21.46 -35.12
CA LYS A 315 -1.11 20.57 -34.60
C LYS A 315 -0.60 20.98 -33.22
N ARG A 316 -0.70 22.27 -32.90
CA ARG A 316 -0.32 22.88 -31.62
C ARG A 316 -1.49 23.52 -30.90
N CYS A 317 -2.74 23.28 -31.32
CA CYS A 317 -3.94 23.94 -30.79
C CYS A 317 -3.93 25.45 -30.98
N GLU A 318 -3.30 25.91 -32.06
CA GLU A 318 -3.13 27.29 -32.44
C GLU A 318 -4.34 27.87 -33.18
N VAL A 319 -5.18 27.01 -33.75
CA VAL A 319 -6.33 27.44 -34.58
C VAL A 319 -7.57 27.49 -33.72
N ARG A 320 -8.14 28.69 -33.57
CA ARG A 320 -9.42 28.87 -32.89
C ARG A 320 -10.58 28.42 -33.79
N LEU A 321 -11.43 27.57 -33.26
CA LEU A 321 -12.69 27.17 -33.88
C LEU A 321 -13.77 28.23 -33.65
N ARG A 322 -14.65 28.40 -34.63
CA ARG A 322 -15.79 29.34 -34.59
C ARG A 322 -17.10 28.57 -34.73
N LEU A 323 -18.21 29.20 -34.36
CA LEU A 323 -19.54 28.65 -34.59
C LEU A 323 -19.79 28.46 -36.09
N CYS A 324 -20.42 27.34 -36.46
CA CYS A 324 -20.89 27.13 -37.82
C CYS A 324 -21.98 28.14 -38.19
N SER A 325 -22.09 28.48 -39.48
CA SER A 325 -23.17 29.36 -39.97
C SER A 325 -24.55 28.72 -39.83
N GLU A 326 -24.63 27.39 -39.96
CA GLU A 326 -25.82 26.58 -39.68
C GLU A 326 -25.47 25.41 -38.74
N ASN A 327 -26.30 25.16 -37.72
CA ASN A 327 -26.10 24.03 -36.81
C ASN A 327 -26.66 22.73 -37.40
N THR A 328 -25.78 21.93 -37.99
CA THR A 328 -26.13 20.61 -38.55
C THR A 328 -25.90 19.44 -37.59
N CYS A 329 -25.54 19.70 -36.33
CA CYS A 329 -25.34 18.67 -35.32
C CYS A 329 -26.70 18.30 -34.69
N LEU A 330 -27.03 17.00 -34.66
CA LEU A 330 -28.28 16.49 -34.11
C LEU A 330 -28.28 16.54 -32.57
N ASN A 331 -29.45 16.35 -31.96
CA ASN A 331 -29.63 16.26 -30.50
C ASN A 331 -29.06 17.47 -29.72
N LYS A 332 -29.14 18.68 -30.30
CA LYS A 332 -28.64 19.94 -29.72
C LYS A 332 -27.12 19.99 -29.53
N GLY A 333 -26.34 19.20 -30.28
CA GLY A 333 -24.89 19.31 -30.30
C GLY A 333 -24.41 20.69 -30.76
N LEU A 334 -23.24 21.12 -30.29
CA LEU A 334 -22.61 22.37 -30.71
C LEU A 334 -21.75 22.15 -31.96
N CYS A 335 -22.02 22.94 -32.99
CA CYS A 335 -21.27 22.91 -34.24
C CYS A 335 -20.14 23.96 -34.24
N LEU A 336 -18.90 23.52 -34.46
CA LEU A 336 -17.73 24.38 -34.60
C LEU A 336 -16.95 24.10 -35.90
N THR A 337 -16.35 25.13 -36.51
CA THR A 337 -15.60 25.06 -37.78
C THR A 337 -14.36 25.96 -37.80
N THR A 338 -13.37 25.64 -38.62
CA THR A 338 -12.22 26.50 -38.91
C THR A 338 -12.60 27.54 -39.96
N ALA A 339 -12.26 28.81 -39.71
CA ALA A 339 -12.82 29.98 -40.42
C ALA A 339 -12.60 30.06 -41.94
N ASN A 340 -11.82 29.18 -42.56
CA ASN A 340 -11.49 29.21 -43.98
C ASN A 340 -11.60 27.79 -44.57
N GLU A 341 -12.28 27.68 -45.72
CA GLU A 341 -12.47 26.49 -46.58
C GLU A 341 -13.62 25.53 -46.22
N ASN A 342 -14.63 25.51 -47.10
CA ASN A 342 -15.73 24.55 -47.25
C ASN A 342 -16.26 23.95 -45.94
N GLU A 343 -17.28 24.62 -45.37
CA GLU A 343 -17.96 24.31 -44.09
C GLU A 343 -18.35 22.84 -43.87
N PHE A 344 -18.45 22.02 -44.92
CA PHE A 344 -18.81 20.62 -44.80
C PHE A 344 -17.66 19.67 -44.42
N LYS A 345 -16.39 20.05 -44.61
CA LYS A 345 -15.25 19.13 -44.43
C LYS A 345 -14.47 19.32 -43.11
N ASN A 346 -14.51 20.53 -42.54
CA ASN A 346 -13.80 20.89 -41.30
C ASN A 346 -14.75 21.18 -40.11
N ARG A 347 -15.97 20.63 -40.17
CA ARG A 347 -16.98 20.74 -39.12
C ARG A 347 -16.73 19.72 -38.01
N ILE A 348 -16.80 20.19 -36.77
CA ILE A 348 -16.71 19.36 -35.56
C ILE A 348 -18.00 19.54 -34.76
N CYS A 349 -18.71 18.44 -34.53
CA CYS A 349 -19.89 18.40 -33.66
C CYS A 349 -19.48 17.95 -32.25
N TYR A 350 -19.66 18.82 -31.28
CA TYR A 350 -19.53 18.49 -29.86
C TYR A 350 -20.89 18.10 -29.31
N CYS A 351 -21.03 16.84 -28.92
CA CYS A 351 -22.31 16.30 -28.49
C CYS A 351 -22.62 16.64 -27.05
N VAL A 352 -23.89 16.92 -26.77
CA VAL A 352 -24.38 17.01 -25.39
C VAL A 352 -24.24 15.63 -24.71
N PRO A 353 -24.09 15.60 -23.37
CA PRO A 353 -24.01 14.35 -22.62
C PRO A 353 -25.13 13.37 -23.01
N GLY A 354 -24.79 12.08 -23.10
CA GLY A 354 -25.71 11.02 -23.54
C GLY A 354 -25.78 10.80 -25.06
N PHE A 355 -25.08 11.59 -25.88
CA PHE A 355 -25.04 11.41 -27.35
C PHE A 355 -23.60 11.39 -27.90
N TYR A 356 -23.38 10.68 -29.01
CA TYR A 356 -22.08 10.53 -29.67
C TYR A 356 -22.25 10.33 -31.19
N GLY A 357 -21.13 10.30 -31.91
CA GLY A 357 -21.10 10.22 -33.38
C GLY A 357 -20.70 11.55 -34.02
N HIS A 358 -20.28 11.50 -35.28
CA HIS A 358 -19.76 12.65 -36.02
C HIS A 358 -20.76 13.81 -36.20
N THR A 359 -22.06 13.52 -36.04
CA THR A 359 -23.16 14.51 -36.05
C THR A 359 -24.03 14.42 -34.80
N CYS A 360 -23.56 13.75 -33.73
CA CYS A 360 -24.35 13.50 -32.51
C CYS A 360 -25.62 12.70 -32.75
N GLU A 361 -25.61 11.83 -33.76
CA GLU A 361 -26.75 11.06 -34.22
C GLU A 361 -27.06 9.84 -33.33
N ARG A 362 -26.11 9.40 -32.51
CA ARG A 362 -26.22 8.18 -31.69
C ARG A 362 -26.41 8.54 -30.23
N ARG A 363 -27.26 7.79 -29.52
CA ARG A 363 -27.39 7.88 -28.06
C ARG A 363 -26.45 6.88 -27.40
N TYR A 364 -25.75 7.29 -26.34
CA TYR A 364 -24.94 6.42 -25.51
C TYR A 364 -25.80 5.30 -24.90
N ASN A 365 -25.27 4.08 -24.85
CA ASN A 365 -25.95 2.95 -24.21
C ASN A 365 -25.14 2.57 -22.97
N GLU A 366 -25.66 2.93 -21.80
CA GLU A 366 -25.00 2.78 -20.50
C GLU A 366 -24.78 1.31 -20.10
N CYS A 367 -25.36 0.35 -20.83
CA CYS A 367 -25.30 -1.09 -20.58
C CYS A 367 -24.22 -1.86 -21.40
N ILE A 368 -23.38 -1.18 -22.19
CA ILE A 368 -22.34 -1.77 -23.07
C ILE A 368 -20.97 -1.12 -22.73
N PRO A 369 -19.80 -1.82 -22.73
CA PRO A 369 -19.46 -3.11 -23.38
C PRO A 369 -19.80 -4.39 -22.60
N SER A 370 -20.12 -4.28 -21.31
CA SER A 370 -20.53 -5.40 -20.47
C SER A 370 -21.71 -5.00 -19.58
N ASN A 371 -22.66 -5.91 -19.38
CA ASN A 371 -23.80 -5.69 -18.51
C ASN A 371 -23.29 -5.32 -17.09
N LYS A 372 -23.59 -4.10 -16.65
CA LYS A 372 -23.11 -3.52 -15.38
C LYS A 372 -23.85 -4.03 -14.14
N CYS A 373 -24.87 -4.87 -14.33
CA CYS A 373 -25.63 -5.50 -13.25
C CYS A 373 -25.01 -6.85 -12.88
N LEU A 374 -24.74 -7.05 -11.60
CA LEU A 374 -24.13 -8.28 -11.06
C LEU A 374 -25.17 -9.41 -10.97
N ASN A 375 -24.68 -10.64 -10.74
CA ASN A 375 -25.50 -11.83 -10.50
C ASN A 375 -26.56 -12.12 -11.58
N GLY A 376 -26.26 -11.74 -12.83
CA GLY A 376 -27.15 -11.94 -13.97
C GLY A 376 -28.40 -11.05 -13.95
N GLY A 377 -28.36 -9.92 -13.23
CA GLY A 377 -29.37 -8.87 -13.31
C GLY A 377 -29.45 -8.25 -14.69
N ASN A 378 -30.63 -7.76 -15.08
CA ASN A 378 -30.84 -7.18 -16.40
C ASN A 378 -30.66 -5.66 -16.36
N CYS A 379 -29.74 -5.12 -17.17
CA CYS A 379 -29.48 -3.69 -17.26
C CYS A 379 -30.49 -3.02 -18.19
N VAL A 380 -31.10 -1.93 -17.72
CA VAL A 380 -31.99 -1.09 -18.51
C VAL A 380 -31.37 0.31 -18.58
N SER A 381 -31.06 0.76 -19.80
CA SER A 381 -30.54 2.11 -20.08
C SER A 381 -31.66 3.15 -19.91
N GLY A 382 -31.36 4.24 -19.21
CA GLY A 382 -32.23 5.40 -18.97
C GLY A 382 -31.64 6.69 -19.57
N VAL A 383 -32.22 7.84 -19.25
CA VAL A 383 -31.65 9.15 -19.63
C VAL A 383 -30.58 9.51 -18.60
N ASP A 384 -29.30 9.42 -18.98
CA ASP A 384 -28.11 9.69 -18.15
C ASP A 384 -27.89 8.76 -16.94
N ASN A 385 -28.56 7.59 -16.91
CA ASN A 385 -28.39 6.58 -15.86
C ASN A 385 -28.78 5.17 -16.35
N TYR A 386 -28.43 4.11 -15.61
CA TYR A 386 -28.93 2.75 -15.83
C TYR A 386 -29.57 2.19 -14.56
N THR A 387 -30.58 1.34 -14.71
CA THR A 387 -31.19 0.61 -13.60
C THR A 387 -30.99 -0.89 -13.77
N CYS A 388 -30.75 -1.58 -12.65
CA CYS A 388 -30.61 -3.03 -12.64
C CYS A 388 -31.89 -3.69 -12.14
N SER A 389 -32.46 -4.55 -12.98
CA SER A 389 -33.55 -5.45 -12.57
C SER A 389 -32.94 -6.76 -12.06
N CYS A 390 -33.07 -7.01 -10.75
CA CYS A 390 -32.45 -8.16 -10.10
C CYS A 390 -33.30 -9.43 -10.24
N LYS A 391 -32.62 -10.57 -10.40
CA LYS A 391 -33.25 -11.90 -10.34
C LYS A 391 -33.65 -12.24 -8.91
N GLU A 392 -34.64 -13.12 -8.76
CA GLU A 392 -35.14 -13.55 -7.44
C GLU A 392 -34.00 -13.98 -6.52
N SER A 393 -34.05 -13.52 -5.26
CA SER A 393 -33.02 -13.67 -4.22
C SER A 393 -31.85 -12.68 -4.25
N PHE A 394 -31.78 -11.76 -5.20
CA PHE A 394 -30.78 -10.69 -5.22
C PHE A 394 -31.40 -9.31 -5.02
N ARG A 395 -30.72 -8.46 -4.24
CA ARG A 395 -31.12 -7.07 -3.95
C ARG A 395 -29.91 -6.13 -4.11
N GLY A 396 -30.12 -4.83 -3.93
CA GLY A 396 -29.10 -3.80 -4.13
C GLY A 396 -29.23 -3.09 -5.47
N VAL A 397 -28.56 -1.95 -5.61
CA VAL A 397 -28.70 -1.04 -6.78
C VAL A 397 -28.08 -1.66 -8.04
N TYR A 398 -27.12 -2.58 -7.87
CA TYR A 398 -26.43 -3.30 -8.93
C TYR A 398 -26.64 -4.82 -8.83
N CYS A 399 -27.61 -5.28 -8.05
CA CYS A 399 -27.89 -6.70 -7.75
C CYS A 399 -26.73 -7.44 -7.06
N GLU A 400 -25.96 -6.72 -6.26
CA GLU A 400 -24.77 -7.17 -5.56
C GLU A 400 -25.05 -7.99 -4.30
N VAL A 401 -26.25 -7.89 -3.72
CA VAL A 401 -26.59 -8.54 -2.45
C VAL A 401 -27.32 -9.85 -2.71
N ASP A 402 -26.73 -11.00 -2.33
CA ASP A 402 -27.41 -12.30 -2.29
C ASP A 402 -28.15 -12.46 -0.95
N CYS A 403 -29.47 -12.39 -0.99
CA CYS A 403 -30.32 -12.50 0.21
C CYS A 403 -30.51 -13.94 0.71
N ARG A 404 -29.88 -14.95 0.08
CA ARG A 404 -29.85 -16.33 0.62
C ARG A 404 -28.76 -16.52 1.67
N THR A 405 -27.74 -15.67 1.66
CA THR A 405 -26.55 -15.79 2.50
C THR A 405 -26.26 -14.54 3.32
N SER A 406 -26.96 -13.43 3.05
CA SER A 406 -26.77 -12.13 3.74
C SER A 406 -27.80 -11.92 4.86
N SER A 407 -27.33 -11.55 6.05
CA SER A 407 -28.17 -11.07 7.17
C SER A 407 -28.34 -9.54 7.17
N SER A 408 -28.12 -8.86 6.04
CA SER A 408 -28.23 -7.40 5.91
C SER A 408 -29.67 -6.91 6.05
N GLU A 409 -29.87 -5.73 6.66
CA GLU A 409 -31.20 -5.08 6.81
C GLU A 409 -31.97 -4.92 5.49
N ILE A 410 -31.25 -4.85 4.36
CA ILE A 410 -31.80 -4.74 2.99
C ILE A 410 -32.55 -6.03 2.55
N CYS A 411 -32.32 -7.15 3.25
CA CYS A 411 -32.92 -8.46 2.97
C CYS A 411 -34.01 -8.89 3.98
N ILE A 412 -34.44 -8.00 4.89
CA ILE A 412 -35.44 -8.31 5.93
C ILE A 412 -36.83 -7.90 5.46
N ASP A 413 -37.71 -8.87 5.21
CA ASP A 413 -39.15 -8.64 5.03
C ASP A 413 -39.88 -8.60 6.39
N ALA A 414 -40.82 -7.67 6.51
CA ALA A 414 -41.64 -7.43 7.69
C ALA A 414 -42.57 -8.60 8.02
N ALA A 415 -42.10 -9.57 8.81
CA ALA A 415 -42.96 -10.54 9.48
C ALA A 415 -42.30 -11.09 10.75
N THR A 416 -42.71 -10.55 11.92
CA THR A 416 -42.94 -11.19 13.24
C THR A 416 -42.55 -10.29 14.42
N ILE A 417 -43.54 -9.73 15.11
CA ILE A 417 -43.43 -9.29 16.51
C ILE A 417 -44.44 -10.09 17.34
N THR A 418 -43.86 -10.95 18.19
CA THR A 418 -44.32 -11.50 19.49
C THR A 418 -45.64 -12.27 19.64
N THR A 419 -45.47 -13.51 20.08
CA THR A 419 -46.37 -14.33 20.91
C THR A 419 -46.59 -13.72 22.30
N ILE A 420 -47.83 -13.76 22.82
CA ILE A 420 -48.25 -14.23 24.16
C ILE A 420 -49.80 -14.08 24.31
N ILE A 421 -50.46 -15.24 24.44
CA ILE A 421 -51.67 -15.61 25.24
C ILE A 421 -53.01 -14.83 25.06
N ALA A 422 -54.05 -15.60 24.69
CA ALA A 422 -55.49 -15.27 24.57
C ALA A 422 -56.25 -15.39 25.92
N PRO A 423 -57.60 -15.39 26.02
CA PRO A 423 -58.71 -14.77 25.24
C PRO A 423 -59.76 -14.06 26.14
N SER A 424 -60.71 -13.30 25.56
CA SER A 424 -62.19 -13.45 25.75
C SER A 424 -63.03 -12.21 25.39
N GLN A 425 -64.00 -12.46 24.50
CA GLN A 425 -65.40 -11.97 24.39
C GLN A 425 -65.69 -10.46 24.49
N THR A 426 -66.00 -9.75 23.40
CA THR A 426 -67.27 -9.64 22.62
C THR A 426 -68.50 -9.17 23.40
N PHE A 427 -69.08 -8.02 23.01
CA PHE A 427 -70.52 -7.68 22.81
C PHE A 427 -70.56 -6.22 22.28
N ILE A 428 -70.93 -5.93 21.01
CA ILE A 428 -72.30 -5.74 20.41
C ILE A 428 -72.88 -4.34 20.76
N GLN A 429 -73.46 -3.48 19.92
CA GLN A 429 -74.04 -3.50 18.55
C GLN A 429 -74.21 -2.02 18.09
N SER A 430 -74.18 -1.66 16.80
CA SER A 430 -75.35 -1.38 15.93
C SER A 430 -74.80 -0.90 14.55
N SER A 431 -75.00 -1.57 13.40
CA SER A 431 -76.17 -1.86 12.52
C SER A 431 -76.42 -0.79 11.42
N PHE A 432 -76.01 -1.07 10.15
CA PHE A 432 -76.82 -1.33 8.90
C PHE A 432 -77.52 -0.07 8.29
N ASP A 433 -77.64 0.27 7.00
CA ASP A 433 -77.34 -0.29 5.66
C ASP A 433 -77.61 0.80 4.55
N THR A 434 -77.06 0.65 3.34
CA THR A 434 -77.42 1.26 2.00
C THR A 434 -77.25 2.77 1.71
N TYR A 435 -76.54 3.16 0.61
CA TYR A 435 -76.93 4.10 -0.49
C TYR A 435 -75.71 4.67 -1.25
N SER A 436 -75.74 4.62 -2.60
CA SER A 436 -74.93 5.50 -3.47
C SER A 436 -74.84 6.90 -2.90
N CYS A 437 -73.68 7.53 -3.02
CA CYS A 437 -73.43 8.96 -3.13
C CYS A 437 -71.90 9.13 -2.96
N SER A 438 -71.40 10.32 -2.70
CA SER A 438 -70.01 10.56 -2.33
C SER A 438 -69.84 10.48 -0.79
N ASN A 439 -69.84 9.40 -0.02
CA ASN A 439 -70.23 7.99 -0.20
C ASN A 439 -69.35 7.21 -1.22
N ASP A 440 -69.08 5.91 -1.19
CA ASP A 440 -69.54 4.73 -0.47
C ASP A 440 -68.38 3.68 -0.50
N PHE A 441 -68.25 2.85 0.55
CA PHE A 441 -67.75 1.45 0.66
C PHE A 441 -66.43 0.88 0.03
N CYS A 442 -65.60 0.29 0.93
CA CYS A 442 -65.02 -1.08 1.08
C CYS A 442 -64.86 -2.07 -0.14
N PHE A 443 -64.02 -3.13 -0.20
CA PHE A 443 -63.11 -3.90 0.69
C PHE A 443 -62.04 -4.65 -0.17
N ALA A 444 -61.03 -5.23 0.50
CA ALA A 444 -59.97 -6.12 -0.03
C ALA A 444 -60.46 -7.55 -0.35
N THR A 445 -59.79 -8.25 -1.31
CA THR A 445 -59.08 -9.55 -1.17
C THR A 445 -58.72 -10.19 -2.52
N THR A 446 -57.63 -10.96 -2.47
CA THR A 446 -56.94 -11.78 -3.48
C THR A 446 -57.63 -13.14 -3.75
N PRO A 447 -56.96 -14.19 -4.29
CA PRO A 447 -56.77 -14.58 -5.69
C PRO A 447 -57.35 -15.99 -5.99
N HIS A 448 -57.32 -16.46 -7.24
CA HIS A 448 -57.19 -17.88 -7.62
C HIS A 448 -56.84 -17.92 -9.12
N GLU A 449 -55.63 -18.34 -9.50
CA GLU A 449 -55.31 -19.72 -9.90
C GLU A 449 -56.33 -20.28 -10.92
N THR A 450 -55.96 -20.53 -12.17
CA THR A 450 -55.14 -21.69 -12.52
C THR A 450 -54.66 -21.61 -13.98
N THR A 451 -53.45 -22.13 -14.16
CA THR A 451 -52.68 -22.45 -15.37
C THR A 451 -53.39 -23.44 -16.34
N PRO A 452 -52.76 -23.93 -17.43
CA PRO A 452 -52.08 -23.27 -18.56
C PRO A 452 -52.60 -23.83 -19.93
N ILE A 453 -51.84 -23.62 -21.04
CA ILE A 453 -51.67 -24.51 -22.22
C ILE A 453 -52.25 -24.01 -23.58
N VAL A 454 -51.30 -23.61 -24.46
CA VAL A 454 -51.14 -23.96 -25.90
C VAL A 454 -51.72 -23.05 -27.02
N SER A 455 -50.74 -22.41 -27.69
CA SER A 455 -50.45 -22.31 -29.14
C SER A 455 -51.39 -21.67 -30.15
N MET A 456 -50.74 -20.90 -31.06
CA MET A 456 -51.01 -20.74 -32.51
C MET A 456 -52.36 -20.08 -32.86
N THR A 457 -52.53 -19.14 -33.80
CA THR A 457 -51.85 -18.83 -35.06
C THR A 457 -52.53 -17.57 -35.66
N GLN A 458 -51.82 -16.88 -36.55
CA GLN A 458 -52.33 -16.17 -37.76
C GLN A 458 -53.10 -14.82 -37.69
N ILE A 459 -52.40 -13.80 -38.23
CA ILE A 459 -52.74 -12.66 -39.14
C ILE A 459 -53.91 -13.04 -40.10
N PRO A 460 -54.83 -12.15 -40.63
CA PRO A 460 -54.55 -10.90 -41.39
C PRO A 460 -55.53 -9.69 -41.40
N THR A 461 -54.94 -8.49 -41.65
CA THR A 461 -55.27 -7.35 -42.57
C THR A 461 -56.72 -6.87 -42.84
N PHE A 462 -56.94 -5.54 -42.95
CA PHE A 462 -57.08 -4.76 -44.22
C PHE A 462 -57.42 -3.26 -43.98
N THR A 463 -56.62 -2.35 -44.58
CA THR A 463 -56.92 -1.12 -45.39
C THR A 463 -58.03 -0.11 -44.97
N ALA A 464 -58.03 1.19 -45.28
CA ALA A 464 -57.52 1.95 -46.43
C ALA A 464 -57.50 3.47 -46.14
N THR A 465 -56.61 4.20 -46.82
CA THR A 465 -56.66 5.65 -47.11
C THR A 465 -57.32 5.88 -48.49
N PRO A 466 -57.84 7.09 -48.84
CA PRO A 466 -57.03 8.08 -49.59
C PRO A 466 -57.42 9.59 -49.45
N SER A 467 -56.50 10.45 -49.90
CA SER A 467 -56.43 11.94 -49.97
C SER A 467 -57.15 12.56 -51.21
N PRO A 468 -56.83 13.76 -51.79
CA PRO A 468 -56.57 15.17 -51.34
C PRO A 468 -57.23 16.29 -52.25
N VAL A 469 -56.78 17.56 -52.07
CA VAL A 469 -56.73 18.78 -52.97
C VAL A 469 -58.05 19.62 -53.10
N VAL A 470 -58.16 20.97 -53.10
CA VAL A 470 -57.37 22.11 -53.65
C VAL A 470 -57.64 23.44 -52.87
N SER A 471 -56.79 24.42 -53.14
CA SER A 471 -56.47 25.73 -52.54
C SER A 471 -57.39 26.95 -52.83
N ASP A 472 -57.10 28.01 -52.06
CA ASP A 472 -57.11 29.46 -52.33
C ASP A 472 -58.28 30.40 -51.90
N PHE A 473 -57.93 31.24 -50.89
CA PHE A 473 -58.14 32.69 -50.65
C PHE A 473 -59.54 33.38 -50.47
N ILE A 474 -59.88 33.66 -49.18
CA ILE A 474 -60.45 34.89 -48.49
C ILE A 474 -61.85 35.45 -48.93
N PRO A 475 -62.79 36.10 -48.11
CA PRO A 475 -62.80 36.65 -46.71
C PRO A 475 -64.11 36.43 -45.84
N SER A 476 -64.12 37.04 -44.63
CA SER A 476 -65.26 37.38 -43.71
C SER A 476 -65.75 36.27 -42.76
N SER A 477 -65.79 36.44 -41.43
CA SER A 477 -66.53 37.46 -40.66
C SER A 477 -65.93 37.76 -39.25
N THR A 478 -65.94 39.04 -38.86
CA THR A 478 -66.33 39.62 -37.54
C THR A 478 -65.82 38.91 -36.25
N VAL A 479 -64.79 39.29 -35.47
CA VAL A 479 -64.30 40.56 -34.85
C VAL A 479 -65.29 41.15 -33.82
N VAL A 480 -64.98 41.23 -32.50
CA VAL A 480 -64.35 42.39 -31.81
C VAL A 480 -63.87 42.04 -30.37
N PHE A 481 -62.57 42.33 -30.09
CA PHE A 481 -61.85 42.95 -28.93
C PHE A 481 -62.25 42.72 -27.46
N GLY A 482 -61.35 42.68 -26.45
CA GLY A 482 -59.92 43.06 -26.28
C GLY A 482 -59.46 42.62 -24.85
N ASN A 483 -58.29 42.90 -24.27
CA ASN A 483 -57.11 43.70 -24.55
C ASN A 483 -56.00 43.31 -23.53
N GLU A 484 -54.73 43.60 -23.88
CA GLU A 484 -53.57 43.90 -23.01
C GLU A 484 -52.71 42.79 -22.33
N THR A 485 -51.40 42.87 -22.68
CA THR A 485 -50.15 42.63 -21.90
C THR A 485 -49.97 41.26 -21.22
N ASP A 486 -48.90 40.48 -21.42
CA ASP A 486 -47.49 40.83 -21.28
C ASP A 486 -46.63 39.67 -21.81
N SER A 487 -45.57 40.00 -22.53
CA SER A 487 -44.50 39.08 -22.89
C SER A 487 -43.73 38.68 -21.64
N LYS A 488 -43.85 37.43 -21.16
CA LYS A 488 -42.85 36.86 -20.24
C LYS A 488 -41.78 36.11 -21.04
N PRO A 489 -40.51 36.55 -21.00
CA PRO A 489 -39.42 35.73 -21.52
C PRO A 489 -39.34 34.43 -20.71
N LYS A 490 -39.18 33.28 -21.38
CA LYS A 490 -38.74 32.05 -20.71
C LYS A 490 -37.35 32.32 -20.11
N ILE A 491 -37.31 32.37 -18.78
CA ILE A 491 -36.12 32.60 -17.95
C ILE A 491 -35.17 31.40 -18.12
N PRO A 492 -33.84 31.58 -18.24
CA PRO A 492 -32.88 30.48 -18.34
C PRO A 492 -32.95 29.55 -17.13
N ASP A 493 -32.88 28.23 -17.37
CA ASP A 493 -33.14 27.19 -16.37
C ASP A 493 -32.16 27.15 -15.17
N LYS A 494 -31.08 27.95 -15.17
CA LYS A 494 -30.13 28.09 -14.05
C LYS A 494 -29.49 29.49 -14.06
N VAL A 495 -29.69 30.26 -13.00
CA VAL A 495 -29.05 31.57 -12.76
C VAL A 495 -27.98 31.38 -11.68
N TYR A 496 -26.71 31.66 -11.98
CA TYR A 496 -25.59 31.34 -11.08
C TYR A 496 -25.20 32.52 -10.16
N ALA A 497 -25.25 33.73 -10.68
CA ALA A 497 -25.11 34.99 -9.96
C ALA A 497 -26.40 35.81 -10.15
N PRO A 498 -27.42 35.60 -9.30
CA PRO A 498 -28.71 36.22 -9.50
C PRO A 498 -28.62 37.73 -9.32
N LYS A 499 -29.01 38.43 -10.38
CA LYS A 499 -29.27 39.86 -10.42
C LYS A 499 -30.73 40.10 -10.10
N PHE A 500 -30.95 40.85 -9.01
CA PHE A 500 -32.25 41.26 -8.53
C PHE A 500 -32.59 42.64 -9.10
N ASN A 501 -33.81 42.79 -9.59
CA ASN A 501 -34.29 43.99 -10.28
C ASN A 501 -34.73 45.14 -9.35
N GLY A 502 -34.74 44.93 -8.02
CA GLY A 502 -35.18 45.95 -7.07
C GLY A 502 -36.69 46.11 -6.89
N VAL A 503 -37.51 45.27 -7.54
CA VAL A 503 -38.97 45.39 -7.56
C VAL A 503 -39.66 44.07 -7.20
N THR A 504 -39.51 43.05 -8.03
CA THR A 504 -40.22 41.76 -7.92
C THR A 504 -39.29 40.59 -7.65
N SER A 505 -37.99 40.77 -7.89
CA SER A 505 -37.02 39.69 -7.78
C SER A 505 -36.92 39.15 -6.35
N TYR A 506 -37.04 37.83 -6.22
CA TYR A 506 -36.72 37.12 -4.98
C TYR A 506 -36.11 35.76 -5.25
N LEU A 507 -35.40 35.26 -4.24
CA LEU A 507 -34.82 33.92 -4.21
C LEU A 507 -35.11 33.30 -2.83
N THR A 508 -35.84 32.19 -2.80
CA THR A 508 -36.19 31.48 -1.55
C THR A 508 -35.50 30.12 -1.51
N ILE A 509 -34.60 29.93 -0.55
CA ILE A 509 -33.99 28.63 -0.29
C ILE A 509 -34.92 27.85 0.65
N VAL A 510 -35.58 26.82 0.10
CA VAL A 510 -36.45 25.91 0.85
C VAL A 510 -35.56 24.90 1.57
N LYS A 511 -35.60 24.90 2.89
CA LYS A 511 -34.83 23.97 3.71
C LYS A 511 -35.78 23.25 4.66
N ASP A 512 -35.66 21.92 4.74
CA ASP A 512 -36.31 21.10 5.76
C ASP A 512 -35.61 21.30 7.12
N ILE A 513 -35.52 22.54 7.62
CA ILE A 513 -35.12 22.80 9.02
C ILE A 513 -36.36 22.54 9.89
N TYR A 514 -36.76 21.27 9.97
CA TYR A 514 -37.79 20.84 10.93
C TYR A 514 -37.21 20.61 12.33
N ASP A 515 -35.88 20.58 12.46
CA ASP A 515 -35.19 20.46 13.74
C ASP A 515 -34.64 21.81 14.21
N SER A 516 -34.99 22.18 15.44
CA SER A 516 -34.46 23.35 16.14
C SER A 516 -32.92 23.30 16.20
N THR A 517 -32.23 24.25 15.58
CA THR A 517 -30.76 24.28 15.56
C THR A 517 -30.20 25.22 16.62
N ASP A 518 -29.11 24.84 17.28
CA ASP A 518 -28.39 25.72 18.21
C ASP A 518 -27.51 26.76 17.48
N GLU A 519 -27.25 26.56 16.18
CA GLU A 519 -26.40 27.40 15.37
C GLU A 519 -26.84 27.46 13.89
N LEU A 520 -26.82 28.67 13.31
CA LEU A 520 -26.99 28.92 11.89
C LEU A 520 -25.83 29.78 11.37
N LEU A 521 -25.15 29.30 10.33
CA LEU A 521 -24.06 29.97 9.65
C LEU A 521 -24.49 30.28 8.21
N VAL A 522 -24.45 31.55 7.83
CA VAL A 522 -24.75 32.00 6.45
C VAL A 522 -23.61 32.87 5.96
N LYS A 523 -23.02 32.52 4.82
CA LYS A 523 -21.98 33.31 4.14
C LYS A 523 -22.39 33.54 2.69
N PHE A 524 -22.27 34.76 2.20
CA PHE A 524 -22.49 35.07 0.78
C PHE A 524 -21.76 36.35 0.41
N SER A 525 -21.63 36.61 -0.89
CA SER A 525 -21.12 37.89 -1.40
C SER A 525 -22.21 38.61 -2.18
N PHE A 526 -22.21 39.94 -2.18
CA PHE A 526 -23.19 40.72 -2.92
C PHE A 526 -22.60 42.04 -3.43
N LYS A 527 -23.25 42.62 -4.43
CA LYS A 527 -22.93 43.95 -4.99
C LYS A 527 -24.23 44.75 -5.12
N THR A 528 -24.21 46.02 -4.72
CA THR A 528 -25.33 46.95 -4.92
C THR A 528 -24.86 48.40 -4.90
N GLU A 529 -25.63 49.28 -5.53
CA GLU A 529 -25.49 50.74 -5.45
C GLU A 529 -26.65 51.37 -4.64
N LYS A 530 -27.58 50.56 -4.15
CA LYS A 530 -28.75 51.02 -3.42
C LYS A 530 -28.43 51.15 -1.93
N SER A 531 -28.49 52.37 -1.40
CA SER A 531 -28.19 52.69 0.01
C SER A 531 -29.18 52.08 1.02
N ASP A 532 -30.38 51.73 0.57
CA ASP A 532 -31.48 51.22 1.40
C ASP A 532 -32.15 50.02 0.72
N SER A 533 -31.98 48.82 1.27
CA SER A 533 -32.58 47.60 0.71
C SER A 533 -32.60 46.43 1.67
N TYR A 534 -33.51 45.48 1.46
CA TYR A 534 -33.56 44.22 2.21
C TYR A 534 -32.82 43.14 1.48
N LEU A 535 -31.84 42.52 2.12
CA LEU A 535 -30.96 41.53 1.49
C LEU A 535 -31.38 40.10 1.82
N LEU A 536 -31.63 39.81 3.09
CA LEU A 536 -31.93 38.48 3.58
C LEU A 536 -32.95 38.54 4.72
N TYR A 537 -33.97 37.69 4.69
CA TYR A 537 -35.00 37.57 5.70
C TYR A 537 -35.36 36.11 5.98
N SER A 538 -35.66 35.79 7.23
CA SER A 538 -36.25 34.51 7.62
C SER A 538 -37.10 34.66 8.87
N ASP A 539 -38.20 33.90 8.96
CA ASP A 539 -39.04 33.83 10.15
C ASP A 539 -39.53 32.41 10.49
N ASN A 540 -40.17 32.31 11.66
CA ASN A 540 -40.91 31.14 12.12
C ASN A 540 -42.42 31.38 11.92
N GLN A 541 -43.03 30.78 10.90
CA GLN A 541 -44.45 30.98 10.55
C GLN A 541 -45.45 30.38 11.57
N PHE A 542 -45.01 29.67 12.62
CA PHE A 542 -45.90 28.84 13.46
C PHE A 542 -46.25 29.34 14.87
N SER A 543 -45.62 30.36 15.48
CA SER A 543 -46.16 31.10 16.67
C SER A 543 -45.16 31.92 17.53
N SER A 544 -43.83 31.87 17.32
CA SER A 544 -42.90 32.48 18.31
C SER A 544 -42.55 33.96 18.12
N GLY A 545 -42.70 34.52 16.91
CA GLY A 545 -42.27 35.89 16.59
C GLY A 545 -40.76 36.06 16.40
N ASP A 546 -40.02 34.95 16.25
CA ASP A 546 -38.59 34.94 15.96
C ASP A 546 -38.34 35.13 14.47
N PHE A 547 -37.43 36.04 14.15
CA PHE A 547 -37.01 36.33 12.78
C PHE A 547 -35.61 36.91 12.80
N PHE A 548 -34.91 36.81 11.68
CA PHE A 548 -33.75 37.65 11.46
C PHE A 548 -33.82 38.32 10.09
N VAL A 549 -33.23 39.50 10.01
CA VAL A 549 -33.23 40.31 8.80
C VAL A 549 -31.89 41.01 8.63
N LEU A 550 -31.34 40.90 7.44
CA LEU A 550 -30.20 41.69 6.98
C LEU A 550 -30.70 42.71 5.97
N TYR A 551 -30.40 43.98 6.22
CA TYR A 551 -30.81 45.08 5.36
C TYR A 551 -29.74 46.17 5.34
N LEU A 552 -29.69 46.91 4.23
CA LEU A 552 -28.97 48.17 4.11
C LEU A 552 -29.90 49.30 4.51
N GLN A 553 -29.38 50.23 5.30
CA GLN A 553 -30.06 51.48 5.62
C GLN A 553 -29.01 52.58 5.72
N ALA A 554 -29.20 53.69 5.01
CA ALA A 554 -28.24 54.79 4.98
C ALA A 554 -26.79 54.34 4.68
N ASN A 555 -26.63 53.39 3.75
CA ASN A 555 -25.35 52.85 3.28
C ASN A 555 -24.57 51.95 4.27
N THR A 556 -25.16 51.62 5.43
CA THR A 556 -24.58 50.64 6.38
C THR A 556 -25.41 49.36 6.40
N LEU A 557 -24.74 48.22 6.60
CA LEU A 557 -25.37 46.91 6.70
C LEU A 557 -25.80 46.65 8.15
N LYS A 558 -27.08 46.33 8.33
CA LYS A 558 -27.71 46.08 9.63
C LYS A 558 -28.26 44.66 9.67
N LEU A 559 -27.90 43.93 10.73
CA LEU A 559 -28.41 42.61 11.02
C LEU A 559 -29.23 42.66 12.31
N ALA A 560 -30.53 42.44 12.19
CA ALA A 560 -31.44 42.37 13.32
C ALA A 560 -31.92 40.93 13.55
N LEU A 561 -31.90 40.49 14.80
CA LEU A 561 -32.42 39.20 15.25
C LEU A 561 -33.48 39.45 16.32
N SER A 562 -34.71 39.00 16.08
CA SER A 562 -35.72 38.79 17.11
C SER A 562 -35.56 37.38 17.63
N CYS A 563 -35.14 37.26 18.87
CA CYS A 563 -35.07 36.00 19.59
C CYS A 563 -35.93 36.14 20.86
N HIS A 564 -36.95 35.31 20.99
CA HIS A 564 -37.95 35.31 22.06
C HIS A 564 -38.48 36.72 22.40
N ARG A 565 -38.83 37.50 21.35
CA ARG A 565 -39.35 38.88 21.40
C ARG A 565 -38.36 39.95 21.88
N LYS A 566 -37.07 39.62 22.05
CA LYS A 566 -36.00 40.61 22.25
C LYS A 566 -35.29 40.85 20.93
N MET A 567 -35.23 42.11 20.54
CA MET A 567 -34.49 42.56 19.37
C MET A 567 -33.02 42.76 19.72
N ILE A 568 -32.14 42.18 18.91
CA ILE A 568 -30.69 42.31 18.96
C ILE A 568 -30.27 42.87 17.60
N LEU A 569 -29.43 43.91 17.57
CA LEU A 569 -29.07 44.63 16.34
C LEU A 569 -27.57 44.86 16.26
N VAL A 570 -26.99 44.49 15.12
CA VAL A 570 -25.59 44.79 14.80
C VAL A 570 -25.53 45.61 13.52
N GLU A 571 -24.76 46.69 13.54
CA GLU A 571 -24.60 47.63 12.42
C GLU A 571 -23.13 47.74 12.01
N SER A 572 -22.86 47.63 10.70
CA SER A 572 -21.52 47.80 10.14
C SER A 572 -21.11 49.26 10.03
N HIS A 573 -19.82 49.55 10.20
CA HIS A 573 -19.26 50.90 9.98
C HIS A 573 -18.83 51.19 8.54
N SER A 574 -18.82 50.18 7.67
CA SER A 574 -18.39 50.30 6.28
C SER A 574 -19.50 50.86 5.39
N GLN A 575 -19.13 51.66 4.39
CA GLN A 575 -20.03 52.03 3.28
C GLN A 575 -20.07 50.86 2.29
N ILE A 576 -21.27 50.42 1.91
CA ILE A 576 -21.49 49.12 1.22
C ILE A 576 -22.20 49.25 -0.14
N ALA A 577 -22.95 50.33 -0.35
CA ALA A 577 -23.64 50.62 -1.60
C ALA A 577 -22.70 51.38 -2.57
N ASP A 578 -21.53 50.83 -2.85
CA ASP A 578 -20.47 51.43 -3.67
C ASP A 578 -20.31 50.77 -5.05
N GLY A 579 -21.16 49.78 -5.37
CA GLY A 579 -21.06 49.03 -6.62
C GLY A 579 -19.93 48.00 -6.66
N ASN A 580 -19.23 47.74 -5.55
CA ASN A 580 -18.23 46.68 -5.42
C ASN A 580 -18.84 45.41 -4.80
N VAL A 581 -18.07 44.32 -4.85
CA VAL A 581 -18.46 43.05 -4.22
C VAL A 581 -18.04 43.06 -2.75
N HIS A 582 -19.00 42.85 -1.86
CA HIS A 582 -18.79 42.68 -0.43
C HIS A 582 -19.15 41.27 0.00
N SER A 583 -18.26 40.64 0.77
CA SER A 583 -18.53 39.36 1.43
C SER A 583 -19.13 39.58 2.81
N VAL A 584 -20.16 38.80 3.13
CA VAL A 584 -20.88 38.84 4.40
C VAL A 584 -20.85 37.48 5.04
N TYR A 585 -20.57 37.48 6.34
CA TYR A 585 -20.64 36.30 7.19
C TYR A 585 -21.56 36.61 8.37
N ILE A 586 -22.57 35.74 8.55
CA ILE A 586 -23.56 35.78 9.61
C ILE A 586 -23.47 34.50 10.42
N ARG A 587 -23.39 34.65 11.74
CA ARG A 587 -23.54 33.53 12.67
C ARG A 587 -24.58 33.86 13.70
N LEU A 588 -25.60 33.02 13.80
CA LEU A 588 -26.59 33.04 14.88
C LEU A 588 -26.33 31.82 15.75
N SER A 589 -26.22 32.01 17.07
CA SER A 589 -25.92 30.91 17.99
C SER A 589 -26.60 31.07 19.33
N LEU A 590 -26.95 29.95 19.96
CA LEU A 590 -27.41 29.89 21.34
C LEU A 590 -26.27 29.55 22.29
N SER A 591 -26.28 30.15 23.48
CA SER A 591 -25.39 29.75 24.58
C SER A 591 -25.71 28.31 25.03
N ALA A 592 -24.75 27.66 25.68
CA ALA A 592 -24.90 26.27 26.15
C ALA A 592 -26.08 26.08 27.12
N ASP A 593 -26.45 27.13 27.87
CA ASP A 593 -27.62 27.12 28.77
C ASP A 593 -28.95 27.48 28.06
N ARG A 594 -28.90 27.75 26.75
CA ARG A 594 -30.00 28.16 25.86
C ARG A 594 -30.79 29.38 26.32
N LYS A 595 -30.15 30.23 27.15
CA LYS A 595 -30.75 31.46 27.67
C LYS A 595 -30.21 32.72 27.02
N THR A 596 -29.22 32.63 26.14
CA THR A 596 -28.66 33.79 25.44
C THR A 596 -28.58 33.51 23.95
N CYS A 597 -29.17 34.40 23.16
CA CYS A 597 -29.00 34.47 21.72
C CYS A 597 -27.83 35.39 21.40
N LYS A 598 -26.93 34.97 20.51
CA LYS A 598 -25.80 35.75 20.02
C LYS A 598 -25.90 35.89 18.51
N VAL A 599 -25.64 37.10 18.02
CA VAL A 599 -25.54 37.43 16.60
C VAL A 599 -24.15 37.95 16.29
N GLU A 600 -23.54 37.43 15.23
CA GLU A 600 -22.26 37.89 14.72
C GLU A 600 -22.40 38.29 13.25
N LEU A 601 -21.91 39.49 12.92
CA LEU A 601 -21.84 40.02 11.56
C LEU A 601 -20.38 40.37 11.24
N LYS A 602 -19.86 39.82 10.16
CA LYS A 602 -18.55 40.22 9.61
C LYS A 602 -18.74 40.60 8.14
N VAL A 603 -18.18 41.74 7.77
CA VAL A 603 -18.23 42.25 6.40
C VAL A 603 -16.81 42.37 5.88
N ASN A 604 -16.49 41.69 4.77
CA ASN A 604 -15.13 41.58 4.26
C ASN A 604 -14.15 41.11 5.35
N GLU A 605 -12.94 41.67 5.38
CA GLU A 605 -11.92 41.35 6.38
C GLU A 605 -12.04 42.19 7.67
N SER A 606 -13.20 42.82 7.91
CA SER A 606 -13.41 43.64 9.11
C SER A 606 -13.38 42.83 10.40
N LYS A 607 -13.27 43.51 11.54
CA LYS A 607 -13.56 42.90 12.84
C LYS A 607 -15.00 42.39 12.86
N THR A 608 -15.20 41.22 13.46
CA THR A 608 -16.53 40.66 13.67
C THR A 608 -17.27 41.51 14.68
N LEU A 609 -18.45 41.98 14.29
CA LEU A 609 -19.37 42.73 15.13
C LEU A 609 -20.30 41.74 15.82
N VAL A 610 -20.52 41.94 17.11
CA VAL A 610 -21.20 40.96 17.97
C VAL A 610 -22.15 41.67 18.91
N ASP A 611 -23.36 41.15 19.04
CA ASP A 611 -24.30 41.53 20.10
C ASP A 611 -25.04 40.29 20.63
N SER A 612 -25.62 40.39 21.82
CA SER A 612 -26.29 39.25 22.47
C SER A 612 -27.43 39.68 23.39
N GLY A 613 -28.43 38.80 23.53
CA GLY A 613 -29.60 39.03 24.38
C GLY A 613 -29.92 37.80 25.22
N SER A 614 -29.99 38.00 26.54
CA SER A 614 -30.34 36.93 27.50
C SER A 614 -31.80 36.96 27.96
N PHE A 615 -32.31 35.79 28.38
CA PHE A 615 -33.69 35.50 28.79
C PHE A 615 -33.75 34.71 30.10
N LYS A 616 -34.94 34.69 30.73
CA LYS A 616 -35.15 34.01 32.02
C LYS A 616 -35.28 32.48 31.88
N ALA A 617 -35.92 32.01 30.81
CA ALA A 617 -36.15 30.58 30.54
C ALA A 617 -35.35 30.12 29.30
N PRO A 618 -34.85 28.87 29.29
CA PRO A 618 -34.16 28.32 28.13
C PRO A 618 -35.14 28.10 26.96
N ILE A 619 -34.70 28.36 25.73
CA ILE A 619 -35.49 28.09 24.52
C ILE A 619 -35.06 26.77 23.85
N THR A 620 -35.95 26.19 23.06
CA THR A 620 -35.76 24.86 22.43
C THR A 620 -34.73 24.86 21.31
N GLY A 621 -34.55 25.99 20.63
CA GLY A 621 -33.52 26.22 19.62
C GLY A 621 -33.91 27.39 18.71
N LEU A 622 -33.09 27.71 17.72
CA LEU A 622 -33.44 28.67 16.68
C LEU A 622 -34.33 27.98 15.63
N CYS A 623 -35.55 28.49 15.44
CA CYS A 623 -36.49 27.95 14.46
C CYS A 623 -36.65 28.93 13.29
N PHE A 624 -36.07 28.60 12.13
CA PHE A 624 -36.16 29.40 10.91
C PHE A 624 -36.57 28.50 9.75
N LYS A 625 -37.60 28.87 8.99
CA LYS A 625 -38.19 27.99 7.96
C LYS A 625 -37.52 28.13 6.59
N HIS A 626 -37.49 29.34 6.05
CA HIS A 626 -37.01 29.62 4.69
C HIS A 626 -36.11 30.86 4.70
N LEU A 627 -35.03 30.81 3.91
CA LEU A 627 -34.17 31.98 3.70
C LEU A 627 -34.61 32.70 2.43
N HIS A 628 -35.10 33.93 2.58
CA HIS A 628 -35.58 34.76 1.49
C HIS A 628 -34.56 35.86 1.19
N PHE A 629 -33.99 35.84 -0.01
CA PHE A 629 -33.11 36.88 -0.52
C PHE A 629 -33.86 37.87 -1.41
N GLY A 630 -33.51 39.14 -1.27
CA GLY A 630 -34.00 40.27 -2.06
C GLY A 630 -35.42 40.73 -1.76
N ARG A 631 -36.36 39.80 -1.57
CA ARG A 631 -37.75 40.08 -1.17
C ARG A 631 -38.38 38.83 -0.57
N GLU A 632 -39.32 39.01 0.37
CA GLU A 632 -40.20 37.93 0.84
C GLU A 632 -41.51 37.96 0.02
N PRO A 633 -42.00 36.80 -0.51
CA PRO A 633 -43.15 36.79 -1.43
C PRO A 633 -44.49 37.24 -0.82
N ASN A 634 -44.72 36.99 0.47
CA ASN A 634 -46.00 37.19 1.16
C ASN A 634 -46.10 38.47 2.00
N ARG A 635 -45.02 39.25 2.12
CA ARG A 635 -44.92 40.49 2.89
C ARG A 635 -44.47 41.64 1.98
N ILE A 636 -45.12 42.78 2.15
CA ILE A 636 -44.73 44.01 1.46
C ILE A 636 -43.53 44.59 2.22
N VAL A 637 -42.35 44.36 1.67
CA VAL A 637 -41.09 44.91 2.17
C VAL A 637 -40.83 46.24 1.46
N TYR A 638 -40.69 47.34 2.21
CA TYR A 638 -40.66 48.71 1.65
C TYR A 638 -39.40 49.07 0.84
N SER A 639 -38.46 48.15 0.57
CA SER A 639 -37.33 48.37 -0.33
C SER A 639 -36.65 47.05 -0.76
N PRO A 640 -37.07 46.41 -1.87
CA PRO A 640 -36.44 45.20 -2.36
C PRO A 640 -34.97 45.42 -2.78
N PHE A 641 -34.18 44.36 -2.74
CA PHE A 641 -32.78 44.38 -3.18
C PHE A 641 -32.68 44.60 -4.69
N ASN A 642 -31.83 45.56 -5.07
CA ASN A 642 -31.36 45.72 -6.44
C ASN A 642 -29.85 45.51 -6.42
N GLY A 643 -29.38 44.50 -7.12
CA GLY A 643 -27.97 44.12 -7.05
C GLY A 643 -27.74 42.66 -7.39
N CYS A 644 -26.51 42.21 -7.23
CA CYS A 644 -26.11 40.84 -7.53
C CYS A 644 -25.73 40.10 -6.26
N LEU A 645 -26.01 38.80 -6.23
CA LEU A 645 -25.67 37.89 -5.14
C LEU A 645 -24.76 36.77 -5.68
N PHE A 646 -23.80 36.34 -4.87
CA PHE A 646 -22.77 35.35 -5.23
C PHE A 646 -22.47 34.45 -4.03
N ASP A 647 -21.86 33.29 -4.29
CA ASP A 647 -21.17 32.45 -3.30
C ASP A 647 -21.97 32.14 -2.02
N ILE A 648 -23.22 31.68 -2.15
CA ILE A 648 -24.08 31.39 -1.00
C ILE A 648 -23.64 30.07 -0.33
N PHE A 649 -23.28 30.14 0.95
CA PHE A 649 -23.00 29.01 1.82
C PHE A 649 -23.92 29.03 3.05
N ILE A 650 -24.49 27.87 3.38
CA ILE A 650 -25.26 27.65 4.60
C ILE A 650 -24.62 26.50 5.38
N ASN A 651 -24.24 26.73 6.62
CA ASN A 651 -23.58 25.74 7.49
C ASN A 651 -22.37 25.05 6.82
N GLY A 652 -21.61 25.79 6.01
CA GLY A 652 -20.43 25.30 5.30
C GLY A 652 -20.71 24.55 3.98
N LYS A 653 -21.97 24.31 3.63
CA LYS A 653 -22.37 23.74 2.33
C LYS A 653 -22.66 24.86 1.34
N GLN A 654 -22.09 24.79 0.13
CA GLN A 654 -22.42 25.71 -0.95
C GLN A 654 -23.82 25.36 -1.50
N GLU A 655 -24.71 26.35 -1.55
CA GLU A 655 -26.05 26.17 -2.11
C GLU A 655 -26.04 26.59 -3.58
N PHE A 656 -26.43 25.67 -4.46
CA PHE A 656 -26.52 25.92 -5.90
C PHE A 656 -27.97 26.28 -6.27
N ILE A 657 -28.15 27.35 -7.04
CA ILE A 657 -29.47 27.79 -7.51
C ILE A 657 -30.02 26.75 -8.50
N THR A 658 -30.73 25.76 -7.97
CA THR A 658 -31.28 24.60 -8.68
C THR A 658 -32.70 24.29 -8.18
N GLN A 659 -33.35 23.24 -8.72
CA GLN A 659 -34.79 22.94 -8.68
C GLN A 659 -35.50 22.92 -7.30
N GLN A 660 -34.81 23.11 -6.16
CA GLN A 660 -35.38 23.19 -4.81
C GLN A 660 -35.61 24.64 -4.31
N ILE A 661 -35.71 25.61 -5.21
CA ILE A 661 -35.73 27.04 -4.90
C ILE A 661 -36.93 27.70 -5.58
N SER A 662 -37.68 28.50 -4.83
CA SER A 662 -38.71 29.37 -5.41
C SER A 662 -38.08 30.71 -5.79
N GLN A 663 -38.18 31.10 -7.06
CA GLN A 663 -37.55 32.29 -7.62
C GLN A 663 -38.49 33.04 -8.56
N GLN A 664 -38.32 34.35 -8.67
CA GLN A 664 -39.05 35.19 -9.60
C GLN A 664 -38.16 36.31 -10.15
N ASP A 665 -38.30 36.61 -11.45
CA ASP A 665 -37.69 37.77 -12.13
C ASP A 665 -36.18 37.95 -11.87
N LEU A 666 -35.43 36.85 -11.77
CA LEU A 666 -33.97 36.87 -11.65
C LEU A 666 -33.33 36.84 -13.03
N THR A 667 -32.27 37.63 -13.20
CA THR A 667 -31.41 37.63 -14.39
C THR A 667 -29.98 37.31 -14.00
N GLU A 668 -29.11 37.01 -14.96
CA GLU A 668 -27.69 36.78 -14.69
C GLU A 668 -26.96 38.12 -14.49
N CYS A 669 -26.04 38.19 -13.53
CA CYS A 669 -25.24 39.40 -13.28
C CYS A 669 -24.11 39.54 -14.34
N ILE A 670 -24.44 40.06 -15.52
CA ILE A 670 -23.57 40.07 -16.72
C ILE A 670 -22.45 41.14 -16.69
N GLU A 671 -22.37 42.00 -15.67
CA GLU A 671 -21.37 43.10 -15.63
C GLU A 671 -20.06 42.77 -14.90
N ILE A 672 -19.78 41.49 -14.64
CA ILE A 672 -18.45 41.07 -14.21
C ILE A 672 -17.80 40.40 -15.42
N GLY A 673 -16.65 40.93 -15.83
CA GLY A 673 -15.81 40.35 -16.86
C GLY A 673 -15.61 38.85 -16.70
N ASN A 674 -15.32 38.22 -17.84
CA ASN A 674 -15.06 36.81 -18.06
C ASN A 674 -15.01 35.97 -16.78
N ILE A 675 -16.09 35.26 -16.48
CA ILE A 675 -16.21 34.32 -15.36
C ILE A 675 -15.05 33.32 -15.29
N CYS A 676 -14.37 33.05 -16.41
CA CYS A 676 -13.17 32.21 -16.45
C CYS A 676 -11.92 32.84 -15.81
N GLU A 677 -11.87 34.16 -15.60
CA GLU A 677 -10.81 34.83 -14.82
C GLU A 677 -10.84 34.44 -13.34
N ARG A 678 -11.97 33.91 -12.85
CA ARG A 678 -12.12 33.41 -11.47
C ARG A 678 -11.79 31.93 -11.32
N GLU A 679 -11.29 31.29 -12.39
CA GLU A 679 -10.96 29.87 -12.45
C GLU A 679 -12.04 28.96 -11.81
N PRO A 680 -13.32 29.04 -12.24
CA PRO A 680 -14.43 28.36 -11.58
C PRO A 680 -14.36 26.82 -11.72
N CYS A 681 -13.57 26.33 -12.67
CA CYS A 681 -13.43 24.90 -12.98
C CYS A 681 -12.43 24.21 -12.04
N LYS A 682 -12.89 23.17 -11.35
CA LYS A 682 -12.11 22.33 -10.46
C LYS A 682 -11.38 21.23 -11.23
N ASN A 683 -10.50 20.52 -10.55
CA ASN A 683 -9.80 19.33 -11.08
C ASN A 683 -9.12 19.55 -12.45
N SER A 684 -8.51 20.72 -12.62
CA SER A 684 -7.85 21.15 -13.86
C SER A 684 -8.76 21.24 -15.08
N GLY A 685 -10.09 21.37 -14.88
CA GLY A 685 -11.03 21.64 -15.95
C GLY A 685 -10.77 23.01 -16.60
N ALA A 686 -10.96 23.10 -17.91
CA ALA A 686 -10.78 24.34 -18.64
C ALA A 686 -12.10 25.11 -18.69
N CYS A 687 -12.09 26.37 -18.24
CA CYS A 687 -13.24 27.25 -18.36
C CYS A 687 -13.34 27.81 -19.78
N ILE A 688 -14.52 27.71 -20.39
CA ILE A 688 -14.77 28.13 -21.76
C ILE A 688 -15.87 29.18 -21.75
N GLU A 689 -15.54 30.34 -22.30
CA GLU A 689 -16.45 31.49 -22.43
C GLU A 689 -17.08 31.51 -23.84
N LEU A 690 -18.41 31.60 -23.89
CA LEU A 690 -19.24 31.84 -25.07
C LEU A 690 -19.89 33.23 -24.95
N ILE A 691 -20.46 33.73 -26.05
CA ILE A 691 -20.94 35.11 -26.19
C ILE A 691 -22.00 35.51 -25.12
N ASN A 692 -22.65 34.55 -24.44
CA ASN A 692 -23.56 34.79 -23.30
C ASN A 692 -23.61 33.60 -22.30
N GLU A 693 -22.69 32.63 -22.38
CA GLU A 693 -22.71 31.41 -21.57
C GLU A 693 -21.27 30.98 -21.26
N TRP A 694 -21.09 30.13 -20.27
CA TRP A 694 -19.79 29.54 -19.97
C TRP A 694 -19.97 28.13 -19.42
N PHE A 695 -18.94 27.30 -19.56
CA PHE A 695 -18.95 25.96 -18.96
C PHE A 695 -17.53 25.46 -18.72
N CYS A 696 -17.41 24.45 -17.85
CA CYS A 696 -16.14 23.75 -17.66
C CYS A 696 -16.04 22.53 -18.59
N SER A 697 -15.01 22.51 -19.41
CA SER A 697 -14.58 21.29 -20.10
C SER A 697 -13.71 20.48 -19.15
N CYS A 698 -14.24 19.35 -18.71
CA CYS A 698 -13.56 18.50 -17.75
C CYS A 698 -12.48 17.64 -18.39
N VAL A 699 -11.37 17.49 -17.67
CA VAL A 699 -10.36 16.48 -18.00
C VAL A 699 -10.99 15.09 -17.85
N VAL A 700 -10.62 14.15 -18.72
CA VAL A 700 -11.07 12.75 -18.64
C VAL A 700 -10.86 12.24 -17.21
N GLY A 701 -11.91 11.67 -16.63
CA GLY A 701 -11.95 11.32 -15.20
C GLY A 701 -12.86 12.23 -14.37
N PHE A 702 -13.27 13.39 -14.87
CA PHE A 702 -14.13 14.31 -14.11
C PHE A 702 -15.36 14.72 -14.92
N LYS A 703 -16.46 15.01 -14.21
CA LYS A 703 -17.74 15.50 -14.75
C LYS A 703 -18.37 16.51 -13.79
N GLY A 704 -19.54 17.00 -14.15
CA GLY A 704 -20.21 18.08 -13.43
C GLY A 704 -19.95 19.44 -14.07
N HIS A 705 -20.72 20.44 -13.65
CA HIS A 705 -20.70 21.75 -14.31
C HIS A 705 -19.39 22.52 -14.05
N PHE A 706 -18.76 22.25 -12.91
CA PHE A 706 -17.48 22.79 -12.49
C PHE A 706 -16.36 21.73 -12.49
N CYS A 707 -16.58 20.55 -13.10
CA CYS A 707 -15.66 19.40 -13.00
C CYS A 707 -15.39 18.93 -11.56
N GLU A 708 -16.38 19.11 -10.70
CA GLU A 708 -16.35 18.84 -9.28
C GLU A 708 -16.55 17.36 -8.94
N GLU A 709 -17.11 16.59 -9.86
CA GLU A 709 -17.40 15.17 -9.65
C GLU A 709 -16.39 14.27 -10.35
N ALA A 710 -15.95 13.22 -9.68
CA ALA A 710 -15.16 12.17 -10.31
C ALA A 710 -16.06 11.23 -11.14
N SER A 711 -15.60 10.82 -12.32
CA SER A 711 -16.31 9.94 -13.25
C SER A 711 -15.35 8.96 -13.94
N CYS A 712 -15.70 7.68 -13.93
CA CYS A 712 -15.02 6.65 -14.71
C CYS A 712 -15.75 6.30 -16.03
N GLU A 713 -16.73 7.11 -16.46
CA GLU A 713 -17.49 6.88 -17.71
C GLU A 713 -16.57 6.82 -18.94
N LEU A 714 -15.61 7.75 -19.02
CA LEU A 714 -14.46 7.67 -19.90
C LEU A 714 -13.26 7.28 -19.04
N ASN A 715 -12.65 6.13 -19.31
CA ASN A 715 -11.55 5.61 -18.50
C ASN A 715 -10.31 6.54 -18.60
N PRO A 716 -9.94 7.29 -17.53
CA PRO A 716 -8.74 8.14 -17.53
C PRO A 716 -7.43 7.34 -17.46
N CYS A 717 -7.49 6.05 -17.13
CA CYS A 717 -6.33 5.22 -16.87
C CYS A 717 -5.70 4.73 -18.19
N ARG A 718 -4.40 4.93 -18.31
CA ARG A 718 -3.58 4.52 -19.46
C ARG A 718 -3.17 3.05 -19.34
N ASN A 719 -2.62 2.50 -20.42
CA ASN A 719 -2.04 1.16 -20.46
C ASN A 719 -2.99 0.08 -19.90
N GLU A 720 -4.24 0.15 -20.35
CA GLU A 720 -5.34 -0.75 -19.95
C GLU A 720 -5.68 -0.73 -18.45
N GLY A 721 -5.20 0.25 -17.69
CA GLY A 721 -5.55 0.43 -16.29
C GLY A 721 -7.05 0.60 -16.06
N PHE A 722 -7.52 0.21 -14.88
CA PHE A 722 -8.93 0.27 -14.51
C PHE A 722 -9.21 1.49 -13.62
N CYS A 723 -10.18 2.32 -14.01
CA CYS A 723 -10.63 3.44 -13.19
C CYS A 723 -11.58 2.98 -12.10
N VAL A 724 -11.38 3.48 -10.88
CA VAL A 724 -12.27 3.24 -9.75
C VAL A 724 -12.55 4.56 -9.03
N LEU A 725 -13.83 4.87 -8.80
CA LEU A 725 -14.24 6.00 -7.98
C LEU A 725 -13.95 5.70 -6.51
N GLN A 726 -13.25 6.60 -5.82
CA GLN A 726 -13.03 6.48 -4.37
C GLN A 726 -14.15 7.17 -3.59
N ASN A 727 -14.63 8.31 -4.09
CA ASN A 727 -15.78 9.05 -3.58
C ASN A 727 -16.33 9.94 -4.72
N SER A 728 -17.28 10.83 -4.42
CA SER A 728 -17.89 11.71 -5.42
C SER A 728 -16.93 12.73 -6.05
N THR A 729 -15.79 13.03 -5.43
CA THR A 729 -14.84 14.06 -5.90
C THR A 729 -13.45 13.51 -6.27
N SER A 730 -13.16 12.23 -5.98
CA SER A 730 -11.87 11.61 -6.30
C SER A 730 -12.01 10.21 -6.90
N LEU A 731 -11.16 9.95 -7.90
CA LEU A 731 -10.96 8.66 -8.54
C LEU A 731 -9.52 8.21 -8.39
N ARG A 732 -9.27 6.95 -8.73
CA ARG A 732 -7.93 6.38 -8.83
C ARG A 732 -7.86 5.39 -9.98
N CYS A 733 -6.65 5.22 -10.51
CA CYS A 733 -6.36 4.17 -11.48
C CYS A 733 -5.72 2.96 -10.80
N ILE A 734 -6.19 1.77 -11.18
CA ILE A 734 -5.56 0.49 -10.87
C ILE A 734 -4.78 0.08 -12.11
N CYS A 735 -3.46 0.11 -12.04
CA CYS A 735 -2.61 -0.15 -13.19
C CYS A 735 -2.46 -1.64 -13.47
N GLN A 736 -2.50 -2.00 -14.76
CA GLN A 736 -2.15 -3.33 -15.22
C GLN A 736 -0.64 -3.57 -15.16
N ARG A 737 -0.24 -4.84 -15.32
CA ARG A 737 1.13 -5.31 -15.16
C ARG A 737 2.13 -4.47 -15.96
N GLY A 738 3.21 -4.05 -15.30
CA GLY A 738 4.29 -3.30 -15.94
C GLY A 738 4.08 -1.79 -15.98
N TYR A 739 3.01 -1.25 -15.37
CA TYR A 739 2.76 0.19 -15.33
C TYR A 739 2.39 0.70 -13.93
N PHE A 740 2.75 1.96 -13.65
CA PHE A 740 2.44 2.69 -12.42
C PHE A 740 2.26 4.19 -12.71
N GLY A 741 1.85 5.00 -11.73
CA GLY A 741 1.48 6.40 -11.95
C GLY A 741 0.05 6.71 -11.49
N GLU A 742 -0.35 7.99 -11.48
CA GLU A 742 -1.73 8.38 -11.06
C GLU A 742 -2.79 7.93 -12.04
N VAL A 743 -2.41 7.81 -13.32
CA VAL A 743 -3.22 7.31 -14.41
C VAL A 743 -2.50 6.21 -15.20
N CYS A 744 -1.60 5.46 -14.56
CA CYS A 744 -0.84 4.35 -15.16
C CYS A 744 0.06 4.74 -16.33
N GLU A 745 0.62 5.94 -16.28
CA GLU A 745 1.38 6.59 -17.34
C GLU A 745 2.84 6.17 -17.43
N PHE A 746 3.40 5.54 -16.39
CA PHE A 746 4.80 5.16 -16.33
C PHE A 746 4.96 3.65 -16.49
N ALA A 747 5.87 3.22 -17.37
CA ALA A 747 6.30 1.83 -17.44
C ALA A 747 7.27 1.50 -16.29
N LEU A 748 7.16 0.31 -15.72
CA LEU A 748 8.03 -0.21 -14.66
C LEU A 748 9.43 -0.47 -15.21
N ASN A 749 10.38 0.41 -14.85
CA ASN A 749 11.81 0.11 -14.82
C ASN A 749 12.35 0.64 -13.47
N VAL A 750 11.96 -0.04 -12.39
CA VAL A 750 12.16 0.42 -11.01
C VAL A 750 13.37 -0.28 -10.42
N SER A 751 14.39 0.51 -10.08
CA SER A 751 15.59 0.00 -9.40
C SER A 751 15.37 -0.18 -7.90
N HIS A 752 14.51 0.66 -7.29
CA HIS A 752 14.23 0.68 -5.86
C HIS A 752 12.73 0.86 -5.58
N PRO A 753 11.96 -0.23 -5.41
CA PRO A 753 10.52 -0.17 -5.17
C PRO A 753 10.12 0.48 -3.83
N ALA A 754 9.10 1.34 -3.87
CA ALA A 754 8.43 1.95 -2.73
C ALA A 754 6.96 1.53 -2.69
N PHE A 755 6.51 1.13 -1.50
CA PHE A 755 5.18 0.59 -1.24
C PHE A 755 4.35 1.54 -0.39
N GLY A 756 3.05 1.62 -0.65
CA GLY A 756 2.08 2.32 0.19
C GLY A 756 2.18 3.85 0.23
N SER A 757 2.89 4.46 -0.72
CA SER A 757 3.09 5.93 -0.85
C SER A 757 1.79 6.72 -1.01
N ARG A 758 0.72 6.09 -1.51
CA ARG A 758 -0.55 6.76 -1.88
C ARG A 758 -1.72 6.48 -0.93
N GLY A 759 -1.43 5.93 0.26
CA GLY A 759 -2.48 5.60 1.23
C GLY A 759 -3.30 4.35 0.89
N ASP A 760 -2.91 3.60 -0.13
CA ASP A 760 -3.56 2.38 -0.58
C ASP A 760 -3.52 1.25 0.47
N ASN A 761 -4.63 0.48 0.54
CA ASN A 761 -4.71 -0.70 1.41
C ASN A 761 -3.91 -1.90 0.85
N VAL A 762 -3.69 -1.94 -0.46
CA VAL A 762 -2.99 -3.03 -1.17
C VAL A 762 -1.91 -2.45 -2.09
N SER A 763 -0.64 -2.74 -1.80
CA SER A 763 0.51 -2.45 -2.66
C SER A 763 1.47 -3.63 -2.64
N TYR A 764 1.84 -4.18 -3.80
CA TYR A 764 2.75 -5.31 -3.87
C TYR A 764 3.49 -5.43 -5.20
N LEU A 765 4.63 -6.13 -5.18
CA LEU A 765 5.27 -6.77 -6.34
C LEU A 765 5.16 -8.29 -6.15
N SER A 766 4.90 -9.03 -7.22
CA SER A 766 4.93 -10.49 -7.23
C SER A 766 6.03 -10.96 -8.17
N TYR A 767 6.82 -11.94 -7.73
CA TYR A 767 7.88 -12.58 -8.48
C TYR A 767 7.55 -14.05 -8.72
N SER A 768 7.81 -14.54 -9.93
CA SER A 768 7.69 -15.97 -10.20
C SER A 768 8.90 -16.70 -9.65
N MET A 769 8.63 -17.72 -8.84
CA MET A 769 9.62 -18.64 -8.27
C MET A 769 9.60 -19.94 -9.07
N SER A 770 9.63 -19.86 -10.41
CA SER A 770 9.55 -21.02 -11.31
C SER A 770 10.66 -22.06 -11.10
N HIS A 771 11.79 -21.68 -10.49
CA HIS A 771 12.89 -22.58 -10.15
C HIS A 771 12.70 -23.30 -8.80
N PHE A 772 11.66 -22.94 -8.04
CA PHE A 772 11.32 -23.56 -6.76
C PHE A 772 10.62 -24.91 -6.99
N THR A 773 11.41 -25.98 -7.03
CA THR A 773 10.92 -27.33 -7.40
C THR A 773 10.90 -28.31 -6.24
N SER A 774 11.80 -28.19 -5.26
CA SER A 774 11.97 -29.18 -4.19
C SER A 774 11.16 -28.87 -2.92
N GLY A 775 10.82 -27.60 -2.68
CA GLY A 775 10.20 -27.15 -1.43
C GLY A 775 11.07 -27.27 -0.19
N GLU A 776 12.16 -28.05 -0.19
CA GLU A 776 12.97 -28.36 1.00
C GLU A 776 13.92 -27.25 1.39
N HIS A 777 14.24 -26.32 0.49
CA HIS A 777 15.09 -25.18 0.80
C HIS A 777 14.59 -23.93 0.09
N LEU A 778 14.52 -22.86 0.86
CA LEU A 778 14.28 -21.52 0.35
C LEU A 778 14.93 -20.54 1.32
N GLU A 779 15.78 -19.70 0.76
CA GLU A 779 16.37 -18.57 1.48
C GLU A 779 16.12 -17.29 0.71
N LEU A 780 15.68 -16.26 1.42
CA LEU A 780 15.34 -14.95 0.89
C LEU A 780 16.21 -13.89 1.54
N ARG A 781 16.67 -12.97 0.70
CA ARG A 781 17.43 -11.79 1.08
C ARG A 781 16.73 -10.56 0.52
N LEU A 782 16.47 -9.57 1.36
CA LEU A 782 15.89 -8.29 0.95
C LEU A 782 16.47 -7.12 1.74
N ARG A 783 16.38 -5.90 1.19
CA ARG A 783 16.83 -4.67 1.85
C ARG A 783 15.67 -3.72 2.12
N LEU A 784 15.71 -3.07 3.28
CA LEU A 784 14.70 -2.14 3.78
C LEU A 784 15.33 -0.79 4.15
N ILE A 785 14.65 0.32 3.85
CA ILE A 785 15.00 1.64 4.42
C ILE A 785 14.22 1.84 5.72
N THR A 786 14.92 1.94 6.85
CA THR A 786 14.31 1.97 8.20
C THR A 786 13.84 3.35 8.65
N GLU A 787 14.34 4.43 8.04
CA GLU A 787 14.07 5.84 8.41
C GLU A 787 12.56 6.20 8.45
N ASN A 788 11.76 5.64 7.54
CA ASN A 788 10.36 6.04 7.36
C ASN A 788 9.32 4.97 7.73
N ILE A 789 9.76 3.87 8.36
CA ILE A 789 8.85 2.80 8.80
C ILE A 789 8.12 3.24 10.07
N LYS A 790 6.99 3.93 9.90
CA LYS A 790 6.09 4.33 11.01
C LYS A 790 5.05 3.27 11.36
N GLN A 791 4.88 2.26 10.52
CA GLN A 791 3.88 1.21 10.73
C GLN A 791 4.33 0.24 11.82
N LYS A 792 3.44 -0.01 12.80
CA LYS A 792 3.68 -1.02 13.83
C LYS A 792 3.38 -2.44 13.34
N SER A 793 2.48 -2.59 12.37
CA SER A 793 2.11 -3.89 11.80
C SER A 793 1.85 -3.80 10.30
N ALA A 794 2.59 -4.59 9.51
CA ALA A 794 2.45 -4.64 8.04
C ALA A 794 3.16 -5.87 7.44
N ILE A 795 2.74 -6.34 6.26
CA ILE A 795 3.40 -7.46 5.56
C ILE A 795 4.50 -6.94 4.64
N ILE A 796 5.72 -7.46 4.80
CA ILE A 796 6.87 -7.13 3.96
C ILE A 796 7.03 -8.16 2.83
N ALA A 797 6.93 -9.45 3.13
CA ALA A 797 6.91 -10.49 2.10
C ALA A 797 5.99 -11.66 2.49
N PHE A 798 5.40 -12.32 1.50
CA PHE A 798 4.49 -13.45 1.68
C PHE A 798 4.56 -14.43 0.50
N MET A 799 4.49 -15.73 0.81
CA MET A 799 4.33 -16.81 -0.18
C MET A 799 3.40 -17.87 0.43
N GLY A 800 2.38 -18.29 -0.30
CA GLY A 800 1.31 -19.18 0.18
C GLY A 800 0.32 -19.57 -0.93
N GLN A 801 -0.64 -20.45 -0.65
CA GLN A 801 -1.72 -20.79 -1.58
C GLN A 801 -2.92 -19.82 -1.49
N ASP A 802 -3.46 -19.40 -2.64
CA ASP A 802 -4.74 -18.69 -2.76
C ASP A 802 -5.91 -19.70 -2.67
N ASN A 803 -6.33 -20.06 -1.46
CA ASN A 803 -7.46 -20.99 -1.31
C ASN A 803 -8.81 -20.24 -1.38
N GLN A 804 -9.36 -20.10 -2.60
CA GLN A 804 -10.77 -19.71 -2.78
C GLN A 804 -11.74 -20.90 -2.78
N TYR A 805 -11.28 -22.16 -2.87
CA TYR A 805 -12.20 -23.28 -3.12
C TYR A 805 -12.01 -24.57 -2.29
N THR A 806 -10.93 -24.72 -1.52
CA THR A 806 -10.74 -25.92 -0.67
C THR A 806 -9.93 -25.60 0.59
N PRO A 807 -10.57 -25.45 1.77
CA PRO A 807 -9.88 -25.14 3.03
C PRO A 807 -9.00 -26.27 3.59
N GLU A 808 -8.94 -27.44 2.93
CA GLU A 808 -8.41 -28.67 3.54
C GLU A 808 -7.11 -29.21 2.91
N LEU A 809 -6.47 -28.54 1.92
CA LEU A 809 -5.39 -29.17 1.13
C LEU A 809 -4.01 -28.51 1.06
N SER A 810 -3.76 -27.37 1.70
CA SER A 810 -2.42 -27.02 2.24
C SER A 810 -2.47 -25.71 3.04
N ASP A 811 -1.99 -25.76 4.28
CA ASP A 811 -1.79 -24.62 5.18
C ASP A 811 -0.36 -24.09 5.14
N ASP A 812 0.42 -24.48 4.12
CA ASP A 812 1.80 -24.04 3.94
C ASP A 812 1.85 -22.57 3.54
N TYR A 813 2.69 -21.83 4.25
CA TYR A 813 2.99 -20.45 3.91
C TYR A 813 4.27 -20.02 4.59
N LEU A 814 4.86 -18.94 4.08
CA LEU A 814 5.84 -18.16 4.81
C LEU A 814 5.48 -16.67 4.75
N SER A 815 5.86 -15.92 5.78
CA SER A 815 5.69 -14.48 5.80
C SER A 815 6.75 -13.78 6.66
N ILE A 816 7.26 -12.65 6.18
CA ILE A 816 8.02 -11.71 6.97
C ILE A 816 7.17 -10.45 7.14
N SER A 817 6.90 -10.05 8.38
CA SER A 817 6.02 -8.93 8.68
C SER A 817 6.56 -8.07 9.82
N LEU A 818 6.11 -6.81 9.86
CA LEU A 818 6.18 -6.01 11.07
C LEU A 818 5.01 -6.40 11.95
N HIS A 819 5.27 -6.56 13.25
CA HIS A 819 4.23 -6.74 14.25
C HIS A 819 4.65 -6.11 15.58
N LYS A 820 3.88 -5.12 16.03
CA LYS A 820 4.19 -4.28 17.20
C LYS A 820 5.60 -3.65 17.13
N GLY A 821 6.09 -3.35 15.92
CA GLY A 821 7.41 -2.75 15.69
C GLY A 821 8.59 -3.74 15.64
N TYR A 822 8.34 -5.04 15.78
CA TYR A 822 9.34 -6.08 15.60
C TYR A 822 9.22 -6.71 14.23
N LEU A 823 10.35 -7.18 13.70
CA LEU A 823 10.38 -7.99 12.50
C LEU A 823 10.06 -9.45 12.89
N VAL A 824 9.02 -10.01 12.29
CA VAL A 824 8.48 -11.33 12.63
C VAL A 824 8.44 -12.21 11.39
N TYR A 825 9.20 -13.30 11.42
CA TYR A 825 9.18 -14.35 10.40
C TYR A 825 8.27 -15.49 10.85
N ARG A 826 7.26 -15.83 10.04
CA ARG A 826 6.36 -16.97 10.24
C ARG A 826 6.53 -17.97 9.11
N ILE A 827 6.54 -19.25 9.43
CA ILE A 827 6.52 -20.33 8.44
C ILE A 827 5.66 -21.49 8.94
N ASN A 828 4.89 -22.08 8.02
CA ASN A 828 4.14 -23.31 8.20
C ASN A 828 4.49 -24.27 7.06
N LEU A 829 4.82 -25.52 7.41
CA LEU A 829 5.18 -26.60 6.49
C LEU A 829 4.15 -27.74 6.55
N GLY A 830 2.92 -27.47 6.95
CA GLY A 830 1.84 -28.46 6.98
C GLY A 830 1.39 -28.86 8.39
N PHE A 831 1.96 -28.26 9.43
CA PHE A 831 1.57 -28.50 10.82
C PHE A 831 2.06 -27.41 11.77
N GLY A 832 1.21 -26.40 12.00
CA GLY A 832 1.45 -25.35 12.99
C GLY A 832 2.49 -24.31 12.54
N THR A 833 2.30 -23.07 12.97
CA THR A 833 3.17 -21.96 12.58
C THR A 833 4.39 -21.84 13.50
N LYS A 834 5.59 -21.85 12.92
CA LYS A 834 6.81 -21.46 13.62
C LYS A 834 7.03 -19.95 13.48
N ILE A 835 7.39 -19.29 14.57
CA ILE A 835 7.57 -17.83 14.64
C ILE A 835 8.98 -17.52 15.16
N LEU A 836 9.69 -16.64 14.45
CA LEU A 836 10.96 -16.04 14.84
C LEU A 836 10.77 -14.51 14.88
N THR A 837 11.34 -13.84 15.87
CA THR A 837 11.15 -12.40 16.08
C THR A 837 12.49 -11.76 16.37
N THR A 838 12.78 -10.63 15.72
CA THR A 838 13.95 -9.79 15.99
C THR A 838 13.56 -8.31 16.02
N ALA A 839 14.34 -7.48 16.68
CA ALA A 839 14.12 -6.04 16.73
C ALA A 839 14.63 -5.36 15.45
N LEU A 840 13.83 -4.46 14.89
CA LEU A 840 14.25 -3.60 13.78
C LEU A 840 14.74 -2.25 14.37
N LYS A 841 16.04 -1.96 14.29
CA LYS A 841 16.58 -0.69 14.80
C LYS A 841 16.20 0.46 13.85
N ALA A 842 15.44 1.43 14.35
CA ALA A 842 15.02 2.62 13.61
C ALA A 842 16.11 3.71 13.60
N ASN A 843 17.29 3.40 13.06
CA ASN A 843 18.47 4.30 13.08
C ASN A 843 18.89 4.76 11.67
N ASN A 844 17.95 5.16 10.80
CA ASN A 844 18.24 5.81 9.51
C ASN A 844 19.27 5.08 8.60
N THR A 845 19.15 3.76 8.46
CA THR A 845 20.07 2.96 7.65
C THR A 845 19.33 1.93 6.78
N ILE A 846 20.01 1.47 5.72
CA ILE A 846 19.58 0.33 4.91
C ILE A 846 19.86 -0.94 5.71
N GLU A 847 18.81 -1.66 6.09
CA GLU A 847 18.91 -2.94 6.79
C GLU A 847 18.77 -4.09 5.79
N THR A 848 19.63 -5.11 5.89
CA THR A 848 19.50 -6.33 5.09
C THR A 848 18.90 -7.44 5.96
N VAL A 849 17.80 -8.02 5.49
CA VAL A 849 17.09 -9.10 6.18
C VAL A 849 17.32 -10.41 5.42
N TYR A 850 17.81 -11.41 6.13
CA TYR A 850 17.99 -12.77 5.65
C TYR A 850 17.04 -13.69 6.41
N PHE A 851 16.25 -14.48 5.70
CA PHE A 851 15.36 -15.44 6.33
C PHE A 851 15.09 -16.60 5.40
N GLY A 852 14.84 -17.76 5.99
CA GLY A 852 14.64 -18.95 5.17
C GLY A 852 14.52 -20.22 5.99
N HIS A 853 14.43 -21.31 5.26
CA HIS A 853 14.43 -22.64 5.85
C HIS A 853 15.21 -23.65 5.02
N HIS A 854 15.68 -24.68 5.70
CA HIS A 854 16.24 -25.88 5.10
C HIS A 854 15.65 -27.07 5.84
N ARG A 855 14.78 -27.80 5.16
CA ARG A 855 13.94 -28.85 5.71
C ARG A 855 13.15 -28.30 6.89
N GLN A 856 13.49 -28.70 8.10
CA GLN A 856 12.82 -28.30 9.34
C GLN A 856 13.54 -27.16 10.09
N PHE A 857 14.71 -26.74 9.60
CA PHE A 857 15.50 -25.67 10.21
C PHE A 857 15.07 -24.34 9.62
N VAL A 858 14.85 -23.36 10.48
CA VAL A 858 14.32 -22.04 10.11
C VAL A 858 15.19 -20.98 10.78
N TRP A 859 15.55 -19.94 10.04
CA TRP A 859 16.37 -18.83 10.54
C TRP A 859 15.82 -17.47 10.14
N LEU A 860 16.14 -16.48 10.98
CA LEU A 860 15.96 -15.07 10.74
C LEU A 860 17.23 -14.35 11.21
N VAL A 861 17.87 -13.64 10.29
CA VAL A 861 19.15 -12.97 10.51
C VAL A 861 19.08 -11.53 10.03
N THR A 862 19.49 -10.62 10.90
CA THR A 862 19.73 -9.19 10.62
C THR A 862 21.20 -8.88 10.94
N LYS A 863 21.67 -7.66 10.65
CA LYS A 863 23.09 -7.31 10.83
C LYS A 863 23.60 -7.50 12.27
N ASP A 864 22.71 -7.32 13.24
CA ASP A 864 23.04 -7.27 14.68
C ASP A 864 22.46 -8.42 15.51
N ASP A 865 21.60 -9.27 14.93
CA ASP A 865 20.89 -10.32 15.66
C ASP A 865 20.68 -11.56 14.78
N VAL A 866 20.90 -12.73 15.37
CA VAL A 866 20.88 -14.01 14.68
C VAL A 866 19.99 -14.96 15.47
N GLN A 867 18.82 -15.25 14.94
CA GLN A 867 17.84 -16.13 15.58
C GLN A 867 17.74 -17.45 14.81
N TYR A 868 18.09 -18.55 15.50
CA TYR A 868 17.98 -19.91 14.99
C TYR A 868 16.91 -20.69 15.75
N ALA A 869 15.99 -21.35 15.04
CA ALA A 869 15.05 -22.30 15.64
C ALA A 869 15.38 -23.75 15.25
N SER A 870 15.36 -24.66 16.24
CA SER A 870 15.91 -26.02 16.07
C SER A 870 15.02 -27.02 15.32
N ARG A 871 13.70 -26.83 15.21
CA ARG A 871 12.79 -27.70 14.41
C ARG A 871 11.33 -27.23 14.34
N VAL A 872 10.73 -27.33 13.16
CA VAL A 872 9.25 -27.44 12.98
C VAL A 872 8.80 -28.87 13.39
N PRO A 873 7.66 -29.09 14.07
CA PRO A 873 7.28 -30.41 14.59
C PRO A 873 6.90 -31.45 13.50
N ARG A 874 7.50 -32.65 13.56
CA ARG A 874 7.17 -33.86 12.74
C ARG A 874 7.29 -33.73 11.20
N LYS A 875 6.96 -34.83 10.50
CA LYS A 875 7.41 -35.41 9.20
C LYS A 875 7.56 -34.50 7.96
N TYR A 876 7.12 -33.25 8.00
CA TYR A 876 7.13 -32.36 6.84
C TYR A 876 8.44 -31.59 6.71
N ARG A 877 8.92 -31.47 5.47
CA ARG A 877 10.25 -30.92 5.13
C ARG A 877 10.21 -29.93 3.98
N ALA A 878 9.13 -29.91 3.23
CA ALA A 878 9.00 -29.11 2.03
C ALA A 878 7.86 -28.12 2.21
N LEU A 879 8.08 -26.89 1.75
CA LEU A 879 7.06 -25.86 1.66
C LEU A 879 6.32 -26.03 0.32
N ASN A 880 5.03 -26.35 0.39
CA ASN A 880 4.16 -26.61 -0.75
C ASN A 880 3.22 -25.42 -1.01
N VAL A 881 3.77 -24.38 -1.63
CA VAL A 881 3.08 -23.10 -1.86
C VAL A 881 2.95 -22.79 -3.35
N SER A 882 2.06 -21.86 -3.70
CA SER A 882 2.04 -21.27 -5.04
C SER A 882 3.41 -20.66 -5.36
N PRO A 883 3.91 -20.72 -6.61
CA PRO A 883 5.25 -20.26 -6.97
C PRO A 883 5.42 -18.73 -6.90
N ASP A 884 4.45 -17.97 -6.38
CA ASP A 884 4.49 -16.51 -6.42
C ASP A 884 4.95 -15.93 -5.08
N LEU A 885 6.07 -15.20 -5.10
CA LEU A 885 6.56 -14.43 -3.95
C LEU A 885 6.06 -13.00 -4.02
N TYR A 886 5.25 -12.59 -3.04
CA TYR A 886 4.74 -11.23 -2.94
C TYR A 886 5.59 -10.38 -1.98
N ILE A 887 5.95 -9.17 -2.39
CA ILE A 887 6.72 -8.16 -1.63
C ILE A 887 5.87 -6.90 -1.43
N GLY A 888 5.87 -6.33 -0.24
CA GLY A 888 5.17 -5.11 0.16
C GLY A 888 3.70 -5.30 0.56
N GLY A 889 3.07 -6.41 0.19
CA GLY A 889 1.68 -6.71 0.48
C GLY A 889 1.23 -7.99 -0.21
N HIS A 890 -0.08 -8.25 -0.26
CA HIS A 890 -0.66 -9.38 -0.98
C HIS A 890 -1.98 -8.96 -1.65
N LYS A 891 -2.32 -9.54 -2.80
CA LYS A 891 -3.54 -9.19 -3.56
C LYS A 891 -4.83 -9.33 -2.75
N ASN A 892 -4.89 -10.35 -1.89
CA ASN A 892 -6.03 -10.65 -1.00
C ASN A 892 -5.57 -10.85 0.45
N ILE A 893 -5.06 -9.79 1.09
CA ILE A 893 -4.50 -9.85 2.45
C ILE A 893 -5.48 -10.41 3.50
N SER A 894 -6.79 -10.16 3.32
CA SER A 894 -7.85 -10.55 4.25
C SER A 894 -8.22 -12.04 4.21
N GLN A 895 -7.84 -12.77 3.15
CA GLN A 895 -8.24 -14.17 2.95
C GLN A 895 -7.28 -15.16 3.63
N HIS A 896 -6.13 -14.73 4.14
CA HIS A 896 -5.17 -15.60 4.82
C HIS A 896 -5.28 -15.46 6.34
N LEU A 897 -5.67 -16.53 7.04
CA LEU A 897 -5.82 -16.55 8.51
C LEU A 897 -4.55 -16.06 9.24
N ALA A 898 -3.36 -16.42 8.73
CA ALA A 898 -2.06 -16.02 9.28
C ALA A 898 -1.76 -14.50 9.19
N LEU A 899 -2.48 -13.80 8.32
CA LEU A 899 -2.27 -12.41 7.97
C LEU A 899 -3.41 -11.49 8.43
N THR A 900 -4.46 -12.06 9.05
CA THR A 900 -5.59 -11.31 9.62
C THR A 900 -5.06 -10.18 10.51
N ASN A 901 -5.50 -8.93 10.22
CA ASN A 901 -5.07 -7.67 10.84
C ASN A 901 -3.77 -7.02 10.33
N HIS A 902 -3.03 -7.59 9.37
CA HIS A 902 -1.89 -6.90 8.74
C HIS A 902 -2.36 -6.06 7.54
N ARG A 903 -1.72 -4.90 7.34
CA ARG A 903 -1.90 -4.04 6.15
C ARG A 903 -0.71 -4.19 5.22
N SER A 904 -0.81 -3.66 4.00
CA SER A 904 0.36 -3.52 3.12
C SER A 904 1.43 -2.64 3.77
N PHE A 905 2.69 -2.99 3.52
CA PHE A 905 3.86 -2.27 3.97
C PHE A 905 3.98 -0.90 3.27
N LYS A 906 4.38 0.08 4.07
CA LYS A 906 4.67 1.45 3.69
C LYS A 906 6.16 1.70 3.91
N GLY A 907 6.89 1.82 2.81
CA GLY A 907 8.34 1.97 2.83
C GLY A 907 8.99 1.38 1.59
N CYS A 908 10.32 1.38 1.53
CA CYS A 908 11.06 0.86 0.38
C CYS A 908 11.61 -0.55 0.65
N VAL A 909 11.36 -1.48 -0.28
CA VAL A 909 11.93 -2.85 -0.28
C VAL A 909 12.59 -3.10 -1.63
N PHE A 910 13.86 -3.46 -1.63
CA PHE A 910 14.65 -3.61 -2.86
C PHE A 910 15.73 -4.69 -2.71
N ASN A 911 16.43 -5.00 -3.80
CA ASN A 911 17.42 -6.09 -3.91
C ASN A 911 16.87 -7.41 -3.34
N VAL A 912 15.72 -7.84 -3.88
CA VAL A 912 15.10 -9.11 -3.50
C VAL A 912 15.81 -10.24 -4.22
N GLU A 913 16.41 -11.14 -3.45
CA GLU A 913 17.20 -12.25 -3.94
C GLU A 913 16.76 -13.54 -3.27
N ALA A 914 16.83 -14.64 -4.01
CA ALA A 914 16.42 -15.96 -3.54
C ALA A 914 17.50 -16.99 -3.79
N ARG A 915 17.56 -18.00 -2.91
CA ARG A 915 18.40 -19.18 -3.08
C ARG A 915 17.56 -20.43 -2.82
N PHE A 916 17.54 -21.32 -3.81
CA PHE A 916 16.70 -22.53 -3.83
C PHE A 916 17.47 -23.81 -3.48
N ASP A 917 18.81 -23.78 -3.56
CA ASP A 917 19.71 -24.85 -3.14
C ASP A 917 20.81 -24.26 -2.26
N PRO A 918 21.14 -24.83 -1.09
CA PRO A 918 22.21 -24.31 -0.23
C PRO A 918 23.57 -24.19 -0.93
N ARG A 919 23.77 -24.93 -2.03
CA ARG A 919 25.01 -24.99 -2.82
C ARG A 919 25.05 -23.94 -3.94
N THR A 920 23.93 -23.30 -4.28
CA THR A 920 23.88 -22.27 -5.32
C THR A 920 24.09 -20.88 -4.72
N GLN A 921 24.39 -19.91 -5.57
CA GLN A 921 24.43 -18.51 -5.15
C GLN A 921 23.02 -17.93 -5.07
N PHE A 922 22.90 -16.76 -4.44
CA PHE A 922 21.67 -15.98 -4.48
C PHE A 922 21.42 -15.50 -5.92
N GLU A 923 20.22 -15.77 -6.40
CA GLU A 923 19.71 -15.28 -7.67
C GLU A 923 18.90 -14.01 -7.41
N ARG A 924 19.15 -12.97 -8.20
CA ARG A 924 18.37 -11.74 -8.14
C ARG A 924 17.03 -11.95 -8.83
N LEU A 925 15.96 -11.63 -8.11
CA LEU A 925 14.61 -11.71 -8.67
C LEU A 925 14.32 -10.41 -9.42
N ASP A 926 14.65 -10.37 -10.71
CA ASP A 926 14.48 -9.17 -11.55
C ASP A 926 13.17 -9.19 -12.36
N TYR A 927 12.55 -10.36 -12.50
CA TYR A 927 11.33 -10.52 -13.31
C TYR A 927 10.06 -10.47 -12.46
N VAL A 928 9.46 -9.29 -12.41
CA VAL A 928 8.15 -9.07 -11.78
C VAL A 928 7.04 -9.66 -12.65
N ILE A 929 6.20 -10.52 -12.05
CA ILE A 929 5.06 -11.15 -12.71
C ILE A 929 3.72 -10.50 -12.46
N ASP A 930 3.59 -9.74 -11.37
CA ASP A 930 2.41 -8.93 -11.09
C ASP A 930 2.80 -7.78 -10.17
N SER A 931 2.06 -6.69 -10.20
CA SER A 931 2.34 -5.51 -9.39
C SER A 931 1.10 -4.69 -9.14
N ARG A 932 1.01 -4.05 -7.99
CA ARG A 932 -0.06 -3.12 -7.66
C ARG A 932 0.47 -1.97 -6.82
N ASN A 933 0.20 -0.73 -7.23
CA ASN A 933 0.44 0.48 -6.42
C ASN A 933 1.88 0.60 -5.87
N VAL A 934 2.87 0.43 -6.74
CA VAL A 934 4.31 0.54 -6.42
C VAL A 934 4.88 1.78 -7.09
N ASP A 935 5.62 2.60 -6.34
CA ASP A 935 6.30 3.81 -6.83
C ASP A 935 7.84 3.63 -6.77
N GLU A 936 8.62 4.55 -7.35
CA GLU A 936 10.09 4.61 -7.16
C GLU A 936 10.42 5.27 -5.81
N CYS A 937 11.36 4.68 -5.06
CA CYS A 937 11.85 5.24 -3.81
C CYS A 937 12.61 6.56 -4.03
N ARG A 938 11.94 7.70 -3.81
CA ARG A 938 12.50 9.05 -4.07
C ARG A 938 13.60 9.48 -3.08
N GLU A 939 13.79 8.76 -1.99
CA GLU A 939 14.68 9.12 -0.87
C GLU A 939 16.17 8.87 -1.13
N LEU A 940 16.51 8.08 -2.16
CA LEU A 940 17.89 7.94 -2.64
C LEU A 940 18.43 9.21 -3.32
N ARG A 941 17.58 10.19 -3.66
CA ARG A 941 18.04 11.48 -4.21
C ARG A 941 18.78 12.35 -3.18
N LEU A 942 18.65 12.07 -1.88
CA LEU A 942 19.45 12.75 -0.85
C LEU A 942 20.92 12.28 -0.83
N CYS A 943 21.24 11.11 -1.38
CA CYS A 943 22.61 10.62 -1.52
C CYS A 943 23.40 11.28 -2.67
N LYS A 944 22.74 12.00 -3.61
CA LYS A 944 23.43 12.76 -4.66
C LYS A 944 24.11 14.05 -4.14
N ARG A 945 23.90 14.45 -2.89
CA ARG A 945 24.46 15.70 -2.33
C ARG A 945 25.53 15.52 -1.25
N SER A 946 25.80 14.31 -0.74
CA SER A 946 26.92 14.10 0.19
C SER A 946 27.56 12.73 -0.01
N LEU A 947 28.78 12.73 -0.54
CA LEU A 947 29.60 11.54 -0.82
C LEU A 947 30.07 10.78 0.45
N GLN A 948 29.68 11.22 1.65
CA GLN A 948 30.33 10.82 2.91
C GLN A 948 29.56 9.76 3.72
N LEU A 949 28.37 9.35 3.29
CA LEU A 949 27.50 8.41 4.02
C LEU A 949 27.28 7.07 3.31
N CYS A 950 27.97 6.82 2.19
CA CYS A 950 27.80 5.61 1.37
C CYS A 950 29.05 4.71 1.29
N THR A 951 29.98 4.82 2.24
CA THR A 951 31.08 3.86 2.44
C THR A 951 30.75 2.87 3.54
#